data_AF-A0A3D8Q389-F1
#
_entry.id   AF-A0A3D8Q389-F1
#
_cell.length_a   1.000
_cell.length_b   1.000
_cell.length_c   1.000
_cell.angle_alpha   90.00
_cell.angle_beta   90.00
_cell.angle_gamma   90.00
#
_symmetry.space_group_name_H-M   'P 1'
#
loop_
_entity.id
_entity.type
_entity.pdbx_description
1 polymer ?
#
loop_
_entity_poly.entity_id
_entity_poly.type
_entity_poly.pdbx_seq_one_letter_code
_entity_poly.pdbx_strand_id
1 'polypeptide(L)'
;MHLLSIATLLVLLHSYTLFISVRAAKHVHHNGEFQTVILSTGEVIRKCVVTPSQNGSDDVPAILEAFQNCGQGGVVEFLNETYHIETVMNTTGLRNCRIELKGTLLWGTNISYWLANSLPMGYQNQSTAWLLGGENIAFHGYGYGTFDGNGQVWYDFVNGRSNYPRRPHQLTITGATDSSFEGLRFVQSQMWTMTVIHSQNVLLQDIYVSSRSTSGTSSVNTDGADTIYADNITFNRWTVRNGDDGISPKANSSNIFITNSVFYDGSGIALGSIGQYNGVFETIENVTADNITCINTLHAVYFKTFTGEQVGYPPNGGGGGLGHIKNVNLHNFKLQNVRNTAISVTQCTTFNGAAGDCNSSKFEIEDIQFQNVTGTLNGDPIAHFSCSGAMPYPNYDVNVDLALLEATQQLEAEQIQGSSWKELVVDPIERKKLIWACLGPCSQQICDIIFFYAYGVVFGISKPFTITLITNILQIFAVAASVLSANKLCRRTNLMISTALVFIAFIVIGGVGTQKVLNTGSSYIIVVFSYMVICAFNFGPGPLAYAVSREISVGVNQNKIISVVMASLYFFLSHAWLGLRGRDALIFSGTWVYFCVGETQGRTNHEISLFFSEGVPERKWRTHVFTHLQSDESRDEKATVEGNKGTAVNIEYRAGKQA
;
A
#
# COMPACT_ATOMS: atom_id res chain seq x y z
N MET A 1 -20.69 23.99 -23.39
CA MET A 1 -22.05 23.68 -23.90
C MET A 1 -22.20 22.16 -23.84
N HIS A 2 -22.53 21.55 -22.71
CA HIS A 2 -23.81 21.59 -21.96
C HIS A 2 -25.04 21.27 -22.82
N LEU A 3 -25.79 20.26 -22.32
CA LEU A 3 -27.21 19.91 -22.60
C LEU A 3 -27.39 19.23 -23.96
N LEU A 4 -27.99 18.05 -24.15
CA LEU A 4 -28.92 17.19 -23.42
C LEU A 4 -28.47 15.73 -23.67
N SER A 5 -28.62 14.73 -22.80
CA SER A 5 -29.90 14.24 -22.31
C SER A 5 -29.63 13.29 -21.13
N ILE A 6 -29.55 13.88 -19.94
CA ILE A 6 -29.80 13.23 -18.66
C ILE A 6 -31.31 13.40 -18.46
N ALA A 7 -32.08 12.45 -18.97
CA ALA A 7 -33.54 12.46 -18.89
C ALA A 7 -34.10 11.06 -18.56
N THR A 8 -33.43 10.32 -17.67
CA THR A 8 -34.00 9.05 -17.18
C THR A 8 -33.52 8.55 -15.81
N LEU A 9 -32.73 9.31 -15.04
CA LEU A 9 -32.23 8.79 -13.75
C LEU A 9 -32.30 9.78 -12.57
N LEU A 10 -33.31 10.65 -12.56
CA LEU A 10 -33.56 11.62 -11.48
C LEU A 10 -35.05 11.72 -11.15
N VAL A 11 -35.72 10.58 -11.04
CA VAL A 11 -37.11 10.44 -10.57
C VAL A 11 -37.18 9.86 -9.14
N LEU A 12 -36.06 9.64 -8.46
CA LEU A 12 -36.06 8.95 -7.15
C LEU A 12 -35.63 9.75 -5.93
N LEU A 13 -35.31 11.03 -6.03
CA LEU A 13 -35.12 11.87 -4.84
C LEU A 13 -35.56 13.29 -5.12
N HIS A 14 -36.77 13.66 -4.68
CA HIS A 14 -37.09 14.96 -4.09
C HIS A 14 -38.52 14.91 -3.52
N SER A 15 -38.62 14.73 -2.22
CA SER A 15 -39.77 15.15 -1.42
C SER A 15 -39.23 15.65 -0.08
N TYR A 16 -39.75 16.82 0.33
CA TYR A 16 -39.58 17.52 1.60
C TYR A 16 -38.53 18.64 1.67
N THR A 17 -39.06 19.85 1.45
CA THR A 17 -38.58 21.14 1.94
C THR A 17 -39.42 21.52 3.17
N LEU A 18 -38.83 22.10 4.23
CA LEU A 18 -39.26 23.42 4.74
C LEU A 18 -38.30 24.00 5.80
N PHE A 19 -37.92 25.26 5.57
CA PHE A 19 -37.26 26.21 6.47
C PHE A 19 -38.30 26.97 7.31
N ILE A 20 -37.98 27.35 8.56
CA ILE A 20 -38.38 28.64 9.16
C ILE A 20 -37.22 29.22 9.98
N SER A 21 -36.96 30.50 9.76
CA SER A 21 -36.02 31.39 10.46
C SER A 21 -36.79 32.33 11.38
N VAL A 22 -36.24 32.68 12.56
CA VAL A 22 -36.61 33.89 13.33
C VAL A 22 -35.33 34.56 13.84
N ARG A 23 -35.30 35.88 13.72
CA ARG A 23 -34.18 36.80 14.03
C ARG A 23 -34.55 37.71 15.23
N ALA A 24 -33.50 38.31 15.81
CA ALA A 24 -33.42 39.50 16.69
C ALA A 24 -33.37 39.22 18.21
N ALA A 25 -32.60 39.91 19.06
CA ALA A 25 -32.06 41.28 18.98
C ALA A 25 -30.82 41.56 19.88
N LYS A 26 -29.97 42.49 19.40
CA LYS A 26 -29.20 43.61 20.02
C LYS A 26 -28.70 43.63 21.50
N HIS A 27 -27.36 43.77 21.61
CA HIS A 27 -26.51 44.80 22.28
C HIS A 27 -26.41 44.97 23.83
N VAL A 28 -25.15 44.80 24.34
CA VAL A 28 -24.29 45.75 25.13
C VAL A 28 -23.71 45.31 26.52
N HIS A 29 -22.38 45.48 26.63
CA HIS A 29 -21.42 45.74 27.76
C HIS A 29 -20.98 44.70 28.84
N HIS A 30 -19.63 44.60 28.94
CA HIS A 30 -18.69 44.31 30.05
C HIS A 30 -19.15 43.60 31.34
N ASN A 31 -18.66 42.37 31.54
CA ASN A 31 -17.69 41.92 32.56
C ASN A 31 -17.54 40.39 32.44
N GLY A 32 -16.39 39.82 32.82
CA GLY A 32 -16.12 38.40 32.67
C GLY A 32 -17.17 37.54 33.38
N GLU A 33 -17.97 36.79 32.63
CA GLU A 33 -18.98 35.87 33.17
C GLU A 33 -18.89 34.48 32.53
N PHE A 34 -18.82 33.49 33.42
CA PHE A 34 -18.88 32.06 33.14
C PHE A 34 -20.21 31.70 32.48
N GLN A 35 -20.18 31.11 31.28
CA GLN A 35 -21.40 30.59 30.63
C GLN A 35 -21.52 29.07 30.78
N THR A 36 -22.65 28.66 31.35
CA THR A 36 -23.09 27.27 31.43
C THR A 36 -23.87 26.90 30.17
N VAL A 37 -23.45 25.85 29.45
CA VAL A 37 -24.19 25.30 28.31
C VAL A 37 -24.71 23.90 28.67
N ILE A 38 -26.03 23.72 28.59
CA ILE A 38 -26.71 22.44 28.88
C ILE A 38 -26.91 21.69 27.54
N LEU A 39 -26.31 20.51 27.41
CA LEU A 39 -26.62 19.55 26.33
C LEU A 39 -27.69 18.53 26.79
N SER A 40 -28.31 17.83 25.85
CA SER A 40 -29.56 17.04 25.99
C SER A 40 -29.53 15.85 26.96
N THR A 41 -28.49 15.72 27.79
CA THR A 41 -28.37 14.76 28.89
C THR A 41 -28.44 15.40 30.28
N GLY A 42 -28.59 16.73 30.38
CA GLY A 42 -28.76 17.43 31.67
C GLY A 42 -27.47 17.62 32.47
N GLU A 43 -26.30 17.31 31.89
CA GLU A 43 -25.01 17.52 32.54
C GLU A 43 -24.45 18.91 32.19
N VAL A 44 -24.22 19.74 33.22
CA VAL A 44 -23.63 21.08 33.08
C VAL A 44 -22.11 20.94 32.94
N ILE A 45 -21.61 21.11 31.72
CA ILE A 45 -20.17 21.09 31.45
C ILE A 45 -19.60 22.48 31.73
N ARG A 46 -18.63 22.58 32.66
CA ARG A 46 -17.93 23.83 32.96
C ARG A 46 -17.04 24.23 31.78
N LYS A 47 -17.13 25.48 31.35
CA LYS A 47 -16.35 26.02 30.23
C LYS A 47 -15.52 27.23 30.66
N CYS A 48 -14.21 27.16 30.44
CA CYS A 48 -13.25 28.21 30.72
C CYS A 48 -12.73 28.76 29.40
N VAL A 49 -13.04 30.02 29.10
CA VAL A 49 -12.56 30.70 27.89
C VAL A 49 -11.29 31.47 28.24
N VAL A 50 -10.17 31.13 27.62
CA VAL A 50 -8.91 31.86 27.77
C VAL A 50 -8.99 33.13 26.94
N THR A 51 -8.71 34.28 27.55
CA THR A 51 -8.63 35.57 26.86
C THR A 51 -7.17 36.01 26.80
N PRO A 52 -6.63 36.35 25.60
CA PRO A 52 -5.24 36.79 25.47
C PRO A 52 -5.06 38.20 26.05
N SER A 53 -3.83 38.50 26.45
CA SER A 53 -3.46 39.84 26.92
C SER A 53 -3.44 40.84 25.77
N GLN A 54 -3.92 42.06 26.03
CA GLN A 54 -4.02 43.09 24.99
C GLN A 54 -2.68 43.75 24.63
N ASN A 55 -1.66 43.57 25.48
CA ASN A 55 -0.33 44.18 25.34
C ASN A 55 0.75 43.17 24.90
N GLY A 56 0.38 41.93 24.58
CA GLY A 56 1.32 40.87 24.23
C GLY A 56 2.22 40.41 25.39
N SER A 57 1.72 40.54 26.63
CA SER A 57 2.36 39.97 27.82
C SER A 57 2.12 38.46 27.91
N ASP A 58 2.83 37.79 28.82
CA ASP A 58 2.72 36.35 29.01
C ASP A 58 1.29 35.91 29.36
N ASP A 59 0.69 35.07 28.53
CA ASP A 59 -0.67 34.56 28.68
C ASP A 59 -0.71 33.23 29.46
N VAL A 60 0.44 32.64 29.75
CA VAL A 60 0.57 31.37 30.50
C VAL A 60 -0.19 31.39 31.83
N PRO A 61 -0.16 32.45 32.67
CA PRO A 61 -0.93 32.45 33.92
C PRO A 61 -2.43 32.23 33.72
N ALA A 62 -3.04 32.88 32.71
CA ALA A 62 -4.45 32.73 32.38
C ALA A 62 -4.78 31.34 31.82
N ILE A 63 -3.85 30.78 31.04
CA ILE A 63 -3.96 29.41 30.51
C ILE A 63 -3.95 28.40 31.66
N LEU A 64 -2.99 28.50 32.58
CA LEU A 64 -2.88 27.61 33.73
C LEU A 64 -4.11 27.70 34.63
N GLU A 65 -4.64 28.90 34.87
CA GLU A 65 -5.88 29.11 35.63
C GLU A 65 -7.07 28.41 34.95
N ALA A 66 -7.22 28.52 33.63
CA ALA A 66 -8.28 27.84 32.88
C ALA A 66 -8.18 26.32 33.00
N PHE A 67 -6.98 25.74 32.90
CA PHE A 67 -6.76 24.31 33.09
C PHE A 67 -7.00 23.86 34.53
N GLN A 68 -6.65 24.66 35.53
CA GLN A 68 -6.95 24.36 36.94
C GLN A 68 -8.47 24.30 37.18
N ASN A 69 -9.23 25.22 36.58
CA ASN A 69 -10.66 25.36 36.82
C ASN A 69 -11.51 24.37 36.00
N CYS A 70 -11.12 24.10 34.75
CA CYS A 70 -11.89 23.28 33.80
C CYS A 70 -11.20 22.00 33.33
N GLY A 71 -9.99 21.69 33.82
CA GLY A 71 -9.25 20.47 33.45
C GLY A 71 -9.84 19.16 33.96
N GLN A 72 -10.91 19.21 34.76
CA GLN A 72 -11.61 18.07 35.36
C GLN A 72 -13.08 18.09 34.93
N GLY A 73 -13.43 17.36 33.86
CA GLY A 73 -14.78 17.26 33.32
C GLY A 73 -15.29 18.51 32.60
N GLY A 74 -14.39 19.43 32.22
CA GLY A 74 -14.73 20.71 31.62
C GLY A 74 -14.16 20.92 30.21
N VAL A 75 -14.35 22.14 29.72
CA VAL A 75 -13.87 22.61 28.41
C VAL A 75 -12.94 23.80 28.63
N VAL A 76 -11.73 23.74 28.08
CA VAL A 76 -10.82 24.90 27.96
C VAL A 76 -10.87 25.38 26.51
N GLU A 77 -11.33 26.60 26.28
CA GLU A 77 -11.45 27.18 24.94
C GLU A 77 -10.49 28.36 24.76
N PHE A 78 -9.67 28.28 23.73
CA PHE A 78 -8.90 29.39 23.21
C PHE A 78 -9.67 30.00 22.05
N LEU A 79 -9.92 31.31 22.13
CA LEU A 79 -10.47 32.11 21.03
C LEU A 79 -9.51 32.16 19.84
N ASN A 80 -10.02 32.53 18.66
CA ASN A 80 -9.23 32.73 17.45
C ASN A 80 -8.41 34.02 17.51
N GLU A 81 -7.43 34.03 18.41
CA GLU A 81 -6.53 35.14 18.71
C GLU A 81 -5.11 34.59 18.91
N THR A 82 -4.13 35.48 19.08
CA THR A 82 -2.75 35.09 19.40
C THR A 82 -2.50 35.17 20.90
N TYR A 83 -1.92 34.12 21.47
CA TYR A 83 -1.53 34.02 22.88
C TYR A 83 -0.01 33.96 22.97
N HIS A 84 0.60 34.83 23.77
CA HIS A 84 2.04 34.89 23.97
C HIS A 84 2.46 33.93 25.09
N ILE A 85 3.30 32.96 24.75
CA ILE A 85 3.81 31.94 25.67
C ILE A 85 5.25 32.31 26.03
N GLU A 86 5.44 33.02 27.13
CA GLU A 86 6.77 33.49 27.57
C GLU A 86 7.32 32.66 28.74
N THR A 87 6.50 31.80 29.37
CA THR A 87 6.92 30.89 30.44
C THR A 87 6.54 29.43 30.19
N VAL A 88 7.13 28.50 30.96
CA VAL A 88 6.88 27.06 30.80
C VAL A 88 5.52 26.67 31.36
N MET A 89 4.89 25.65 30.78
CA MET A 89 3.58 25.17 31.19
C MET A 89 3.63 23.73 31.69
N ASN A 90 2.89 23.46 32.76
CA ASN A 90 2.58 22.10 33.20
C ASN A 90 1.08 22.00 33.48
N THR A 91 0.39 21.30 32.59
CA THR A 91 -1.05 21.07 32.64
C THR A 91 -1.32 19.56 32.62
N THR A 92 -0.62 18.83 33.49
CA THR A 92 -0.81 17.39 33.69
C THR A 92 -1.93 17.11 34.70
N GLY A 93 -2.39 15.86 34.74
CA GLY A 93 -3.45 15.41 35.65
C GLY A 93 -4.86 15.74 35.19
N LEU A 94 -5.07 16.10 33.93
CA LEU A 94 -6.39 16.37 33.36
C LEU A 94 -7.26 15.11 33.37
N ARG A 95 -8.58 15.26 33.48
CA ARG A 95 -9.54 14.16 33.35
C ARG A 95 -10.79 14.60 32.61
N ASN A 96 -11.23 13.85 31.62
CA ASN A 96 -12.44 14.16 30.84
C ASN A 96 -12.42 15.63 30.35
N CYS A 97 -11.27 16.09 29.86
CA CYS A 97 -11.02 17.49 29.54
C CYS A 97 -11.07 17.69 28.03
N ARG A 98 -11.91 18.61 27.57
CA ARG A 98 -11.93 19.01 26.16
C ARG A 98 -11.20 20.34 25.97
N ILE A 99 -10.28 20.39 25.03
CA ILE A 99 -9.46 21.56 24.73
C ILE A 99 -9.77 21.99 23.30
N GLU A 100 -10.15 23.26 23.15
CA GLU A 100 -10.55 23.84 21.86
C GLU A 100 -9.55 24.95 21.50
N LEU A 101 -8.58 24.67 20.63
CA LEU A 101 -7.63 25.68 20.15
C LEU A 101 -8.07 26.24 18.80
N LYS A 102 -8.64 27.46 18.82
CA LYS A 102 -9.05 28.17 17.61
C LYS A 102 -8.02 29.24 17.18
N GLY A 103 -7.06 29.55 18.03
CA GLY A 103 -6.07 30.61 17.82
C GLY A 103 -4.66 30.11 17.62
N THR A 104 -3.70 30.98 17.89
CA THR A 104 -2.26 30.71 17.81
C THR A 104 -1.61 30.83 19.19
N LEU A 105 -0.93 29.79 19.65
CA LEU A 105 0.00 29.87 20.76
C LEU A 105 1.38 30.23 20.19
N LEU A 106 1.92 31.39 20.55
CA LEU A 106 3.17 31.94 20.01
C LEU A 106 4.25 31.95 21.10
N TRP A 107 5.31 31.17 20.93
CA TRP A 107 6.39 31.06 21.93
C TRP A 107 7.35 32.24 21.88
N GLY A 108 7.76 32.71 23.05
CA GLY A 108 8.76 33.76 23.21
C GLY A 108 10.14 33.40 22.63
N THR A 109 10.89 34.42 22.20
CA THR A 109 12.21 34.25 21.56
C THR A 109 13.39 34.34 22.53
N ASN A 110 13.14 34.45 23.84
CA ASN A 110 14.18 34.58 24.86
C ASN A 110 14.90 33.24 25.11
N ILE A 111 15.91 32.94 24.30
CA ILE A 111 16.72 31.72 24.38
C ILE A 111 17.29 31.51 25.79
N SER A 112 17.83 32.56 26.41
CA SER A 112 18.42 32.47 27.76
C SER A 112 17.40 32.04 28.81
N TYR A 113 16.17 32.53 28.73
CA TYR A 113 15.08 32.09 29.61
C TYR A 113 14.76 30.61 29.40
N TRP A 114 14.54 30.18 28.15
CA TRP A 114 14.17 28.81 27.84
C TRP A 114 15.26 27.80 28.23
N LEU A 115 16.52 28.11 27.93
CA LEU A 115 17.66 27.30 28.35
C LEU A 115 17.81 27.22 29.87
N ALA A 116 17.28 28.19 30.63
CA ALA A 116 17.33 28.22 32.09
C ALA A 116 16.10 27.59 32.76
N ASN A 117 14.92 27.61 32.11
CA ASN A 117 13.64 27.24 32.73
C ASN A 117 12.89 26.07 32.07
N SER A 118 13.31 25.58 30.91
CA SER A 118 12.70 24.39 30.27
C SER A 118 12.60 23.21 31.24
N LEU A 119 11.46 22.51 31.21
CA LEU A 119 11.12 21.45 32.14
C LEU A 119 11.82 20.15 31.73
N PRO A 120 12.29 19.31 32.67
CA PRO A 120 12.89 18.02 32.34
C PRO A 120 11.86 17.12 31.66
N MET A 121 12.22 16.55 30.50
CA MET A 121 11.35 15.61 29.79
C MET A 121 11.43 14.20 30.37
N GLY A 122 12.54 13.85 31.01
CA GLY A 122 12.73 12.55 31.70
C GLY A 122 13.49 11.50 30.89
N TYR A 123 13.79 11.76 29.62
CA TYR A 123 14.61 10.90 28.76
C TYR A 123 15.66 11.73 27.99
N GLN A 124 16.84 11.14 27.80
CA GLN A 124 17.98 11.70 27.05
C GLN A 124 18.54 13.03 27.57
N ASN A 125 18.23 13.38 28.82
CA ASN A 125 18.54 14.68 29.40
C ASN A 125 17.99 15.86 28.55
N GLN A 126 16.87 15.61 27.86
CA GLN A 126 16.15 16.61 27.08
C GLN A 126 15.14 17.37 27.95
N SER A 127 14.62 18.46 27.40
CA SER A 127 13.71 19.36 28.10
C SER A 127 12.54 19.78 27.21
N THR A 128 11.47 20.31 27.80
CA THR A 128 10.26 20.73 27.10
C THR A 128 9.75 22.09 27.57
N ALA A 129 9.02 22.79 26.70
CA ALA A 129 8.34 24.03 27.04
C ALA A 129 6.97 23.77 27.71
N TRP A 130 6.31 22.66 27.37
CA TRP A 130 4.97 22.33 27.86
C TRP A 130 4.80 20.84 28.14
N LEU A 131 4.46 20.49 29.38
CA LEU A 131 3.93 19.18 29.78
C LEU A 131 2.39 19.20 29.78
N LEU A 132 1.75 18.33 29.01
CA LEU A 132 0.30 18.16 28.95
C LEU A 132 -0.05 16.68 29.15
N GLY A 133 -1.01 16.36 30.02
CA GLY A 133 -1.23 14.96 30.40
C GLY A 133 -2.48 14.69 31.20
N GLY A 134 -2.96 13.45 31.21
CA GLY A 134 -4.20 13.08 31.89
C GLY A 134 -5.00 11.99 31.17
N GLU A 135 -6.21 11.73 31.67
CA GLU A 135 -7.08 10.67 31.16
C GLU A 135 -8.25 11.28 30.37
N ASN A 136 -8.59 10.69 29.21
CA ASN A 136 -9.71 11.11 28.38
C ASN A 136 -9.66 12.60 28.02
N ILE A 137 -8.54 13.04 27.44
CA ILE A 137 -8.36 14.37 26.87
C ILE A 137 -8.83 14.36 25.41
N ALA A 138 -9.63 15.34 25.02
CA ALA A 138 -9.98 15.60 23.63
C ALA A 138 -9.47 16.98 23.21
N PHE A 139 -8.39 17.05 22.43
CA PHE A 139 -7.79 18.31 21.99
C PHE A 139 -8.07 18.55 20.51
N HIS A 140 -8.91 19.55 20.20
CA HIS A 140 -9.26 19.94 18.85
C HIS A 140 -8.58 21.25 18.42
N GLY A 141 -7.86 21.20 17.30
CA GLY A 141 -7.26 22.34 16.62
C GLY A 141 -8.01 22.78 15.35
N TYR A 142 -9.06 22.07 14.94
CA TYR A 142 -9.91 22.43 13.78
C TYR A 142 -9.17 22.59 12.43
N GLY A 143 -7.91 22.15 12.34
CA GLY A 143 -7.06 22.29 11.15
C GLY A 143 -6.31 23.62 11.05
N TYR A 144 -6.53 24.56 11.98
CA TYR A 144 -5.91 25.90 11.96
C TYR A 144 -5.40 26.38 13.33
N GLY A 145 -5.78 25.74 14.42
CA GLY A 145 -5.24 25.96 15.76
C GLY A 145 -3.73 25.70 15.77
N THR A 146 -2.96 26.76 16.02
CA THR A 146 -1.54 26.79 15.69
C THR A 146 -0.65 26.89 16.92
N PHE A 147 0.44 26.13 16.92
CA PHE A 147 1.56 26.21 17.83
C PHE A 147 2.74 26.79 17.05
N ASP A 148 3.06 28.06 17.26
CA ASP A 148 4.20 28.72 16.61
C ASP A 148 5.39 28.81 17.57
N GLY A 149 6.39 27.96 17.33
CA GLY A 149 7.55 27.86 18.22
C GLY A 149 8.56 28.99 18.06
N ASN A 150 8.39 29.89 17.08
CA ASN A 150 9.38 30.92 16.74
C ASN A 150 10.80 30.35 16.48
N GLY A 151 10.88 29.13 15.95
CA GLY A 151 12.08 28.30 15.84
C GLY A 151 13.25 28.89 15.04
N GLN A 152 13.04 29.91 14.20
CA GLN A 152 14.12 30.51 13.42
C GLN A 152 15.26 31.04 14.31
N VAL A 153 14.95 31.70 15.42
CA VAL A 153 15.98 32.17 16.36
C VAL A 153 16.80 31.02 16.94
N TRP A 154 16.20 29.85 17.09
CA TRP A 154 16.87 28.64 17.54
C TRP A 154 17.76 28.05 16.46
N TYR A 155 17.29 27.97 15.21
CA TYR A 155 18.08 27.43 14.10
C TYR A 155 19.37 28.23 13.88
N ASP A 156 19.26 29.56 13.94
CA ASP A 156 20.41 30.46 13.83
C ASP A 156 21.36 30.34 15.04
N PHE A 157 20.79 30.26 16.26
CA PHE A 157 21.58 30.16 17.49
C PHE A 157 22.35 28.84 17.61
N VAL A 158 21.71 27.71 17.31
CA VAL A 158 22.37 26.38 17.41
C VAL A 158 23.29 26.12 16.21
N ASN A 159 23.04 26.77 15.07
CA ASN A 159 23.84 26.72 13.86
C ASN A 159 24.26 25.29 13.47
N GLY A 160 23.29 24.38 13.40
CA GLY A 160 23.51 22.98 13.04
C GLY A 160 24.08 22.09 14.15
N ARG A 161 24.32 22.60 15.36
CA ARG A 161 24.68 21.75 16.51
C ARG A 161 23.48 20.90 16.93
N SER A 162 23.66 19.58 16.87
CA SER A 162 22.63 18.61 17.25
C SER A 162 22.48 18.50 18.78
N ASN A 163 21.27 18.15 19.23
CA ASN A 163 20.84 17.99 20.62
C ASN A 163 21.44 19.06 21.55
N TYR A 164 21.25 20.32 21.17
CA TYR A 164 21.74 21.45 21.98
C TYR A 164 21.12 21.34 23.38
N PRO A 165 21.94 21.26 24.45
CA PRO A 165 21.43 21.01 25.79
C PRO A 165 20.33 22.00 26.19
N ARG A 166 19.23 21.47 26.71
CA ARG A 166 18.07 22.25 27.20
C ARG A 166 17.30 23.07 26.16
N ARG A 167 17.57 22.88 24.87
CA ARG A 167 16.69 23.38 23.79
C ARG A 167 15.33 22.68 23.99
N PRO A 168 14.24 23.40 24.22
CA PRO A 168 12.98 22.78 24.62
C PRO A 168 12.28 22.11 23.43
N HIS A 169 11.67 20.97 23.68
CA HIS A 169 10.61 20.44 22.82
C HIS A 169 9.39 21.35 22.92
N GLN A 170 8.61 21.46 21.85
CA GLN A 170 7.47 22.39 21.84
C GLN A 170 6.32 21.89 22.71
N LEU A 171 5.95 20.61 22.57
CA LEU A 171 4.92 19.96 23.38
C LEU A 171 5.36 18.54 23.80
N THR A 172 5.20 18.22 25.08
CA THR A 172 5.31 16.86 25.59
C THR A 172 3.97 16.41 26.15
N ILE A 173 3.35 15.47 25.46
CA ILE A 173 2.18 14.72 25.92
C ILE A 173 2.70 13.63 26.86
N THR A 174 2.44 13.75 28.15
CA THR A 174 2.98 12.84 29.18
C THR A 174 1.86 12.23 30.02
N GLY A 175 1.91 10.94 30.31
CA GLY A 175 0.89 10.32 31.18
C GLY A 175 -0.51 10.40 30.59
N ALA A 176 -0.64 10.48 29.26
CA ALA A 176 -1.94 10.60 28.61
C ALA A 176 -2.54 9.21 28.37
N THR A 177 -3.79 9.01 28.77
CA THR A 177 -4.52 7.76 28.52
C THR A 177 -5.86 8.01 27.86
N ASP A 178 -6.25 7.13 26.93
CA ASP A 178 -7.56 7.17 26.24
C ASP A 178 -7.89 8.55 25.64
N SER A 179 -6.91 9.17 24.99
CA SER A 179 -6.97 10.59 24.60
C SER A 179 -6.84 10.79 23.09
N SER A 180 -7.41 11.88 22.57
CA SER A 180 -7.27 12.27 21.16
C SER A 180 -6.77 13.71 20.99
N PHE A 181 -5.94 13.91 19.96
CA PHE A 181 -5.42 15.21 19.54
C PHE A 181 -5.61 15.33 18.03
N GLU A 182 -6.40 16.31 17.60
CA GLU A 182 -6.94 16.33 16.24
C GLU A 182 -6.85 17.71 15.61
N GLY A 183 -6.30 17.78 14.39
CA GLY A 183 -6.31 19.01 13.60
C GLY A 183 -5.38 20.12 14.13
N LEU A 184 -4.32 19.76 14.86
CA LEU A 184 -3.35 20.73 15.39
C LEU A 184 -2.29 21.06 14.34
N ARG A 185 -1.87 22.32 14.31
CA ARG A 185 -0.84 22.83 13.41
C ARG A 185 0.39 23.27 14.21
N PHE A 186 1.56 22.72 13.93
CA PHE A 186 2.83 23.12 14.52
C PHE A 186 3.70 23.78 13.44
N VAL A 187 4.23 24.96 13.75
CA VAL A 187 5.14 25.68 12.86
C VAL A 187 6.36 26.16 13.62
N GLN A 188 7.52 26.09 12.99
CA GLN A 188 8.78 26.58 13.51
C GLN A 188 9.07 26.10 14.94
N SER A 189 9.04 24.77 15.16
CA SER A 189 9.34 24.19 16.46
C SER A 189 10.74 24.58 16.95
N GLN A 190 10.91 24.79 18.26
CA GLN A 190 12.21 25.13 18.80
C GLN A 190 13.18 23.97 18.64
N MET A 191 12.76 22.73 18.90
CA MET A 191 13.48 21.46 18.70
C MET A 191 12.46 20.39 18.23
N TRP A 192 12.42 19.21 18.86
CA TRP A 192 11.40 18.20 18.63
C TRP A 192 10.03 18.85 18.82
N THR A 193 9.16 18.64 17.84
CA THR A 193 7.84 19.27 17.82
C THR A 193 6.96 18.66 18.90
N MET A 194 6.96 17.33 18.98
CA MET A 194 6.11 16.60 19.92
C MET A 194 6.86 15.42 20.55
N THR A 195 6.62 15.19 21.83
CA THR A 195 7.01 13.94 22.50
C THR A 195 5.78 13.33 23.15
N VAL A 196 5.55 12.04 22.92
CA VAL A 196 4.49 11.26 23.55
C VAL A 196 5.16 10.27 24.50
N ILE A 197 5.10 10.55 25.79
CA ILE A 197 5.83 9.81 26.82
C ILE A 197 4.91 9.24 27.90
N HIS A 198 5.17 8.03 28.39
CA HIS A 198 4.37 7.39 29.45
C HIS A 198 2.86 7.39 29.15
N SER A 199 2.49 7.21 27.88
CA SER A 199 1.12 7.41 27.40
C SER A 199 0.57 6.13 26.76
N GLN A 200 -0.74 5.93 26.86
CA GLN A 200 -1.40 4.73 26.36
C GLN A 200 -2.71 5.05 25.63
N ASN A 201 -3.00 4.36 24.52
CA ASN A 201 -4.24 4.53 23.77
C ASN A 201 -4.47 6.01 23.37
N VAL A 202 -3.53 6.55 22.60
CA VAL A 202 -3.58 7.96 22.15
C VAL A 202 -3.72 8.02 20.63
N LEU A 203 -4.76 8.74 20.18
CA LEU A 203 -4.96 9.08 18.77
C LEU A 203 -4.41 10.47 18.48
N LEU A 204 -3.53 10.57 17.50
CA LEU A 204 -3.05 11.84 16.97
C LEU A 204 -3.37 11.89 15.48
N GLN A 205 -4.29 12.77 15.10
CA GLN A 205 -4.90 12.75 13.78
C GLN A 205 -4.93 14.13 13.13
N ASP A 206 -4.75 14.19 11.81
CA ASP A 206 -4.80 15.43 11.03
C ASP A 206 -3.81 16.49 11.53
N ILE A 207 -2.59 16.06 11.89
CA ILE A 207 -1.55 16.93 12.42
C ILE A 207 -0.67 17.46 11.29
N TYR A 208 -0.45 18.77 11.30
CA TYR A 208 0.46 19.43 10.38
C TYR A 208 1.70 19.93 11.14
N VAL A 209 2.89 19.65 10.62
CA VAL A 209 4.17 20.12 11.14
C VAL A 209 4.97 20.79 10.02
N SER A 210 5.46 22.02 10.23
CA SER A 210 6.39 22.69 9.30
C SER A 210 7.46 23.49 10.03
N SER A 211 8.69 22.99 10.02
CA SER A 211 9.88 23.63 10.61
C SER A 211 10.95 23.84 9.54
N ARG A 212 11.01 25.06 8.98
CA ARG A 212 11.88 25.43 7.86
C ARG A 212 12.74 26.63 8.24
N SER A 213 14.05 26.52 8.01
CA SER A 213 14.91 27.70 8.10
C SER A 213 14.71 28.62 6.89
N THR A 214 14.71 29.92 7.14
CA THR A 214 14.70 30.97 6.11
C THR A 214 16.08 31.59 5.88
N SER A 215 17.06 31.31 6.74
CA SER A 215 18.43 31.84 6.68
C SER A 215 19.43 30.86 6.04
N GLY A 216 19.01 29.63 5.74
CA GLY A 216 19.87 28.57 5.20
C GLY A 216 20.59 27.74 6.28
N THR A 217 20.48 28.10 7.55
CA THR A 217 20.95 27.29 8.68
C THR A 217 20.11 26.02 8.83
N SER A 218 20.69 24.92 9.27
CA SER A 218 19.95 23.67 9.47
C SER A 218 18.87 23.81 10.57
N SER A 219 17.65 23.32 10.30
CA SER A 219 16.60 23.10 11.30
C SER A 219 16.75 21.72 11.98
N VAL A 220 17.99 21.33 12.30
CA VAL A 220 18.31 20.02 12.89
C VAL A 220 17.52 19.75 14.18
N ASN A 221 17.18 18.49 14.40
CA ASN A 221 16.37 18.01 15.53
C ASN A 221 15.01 18.71 15.63
N THR A 222 14.33 18.91 14.50
CA THR A 222 12.94 19.37 14.45
C THR A 222 11.97 18.23 14.17
N ASP A 223 12.16 17.12 14.87
CA ASP A 223 11.41 15.88 14.75
C ASP A 223 9.89 16.15 14.80
N GLY A 224 9.10 15.41 14.02
CA GLY A 224 7.64 15.60 14.01
C GLY A 224 7.01 15.08 15.30
N ALA A 225 7.27 13.81 15.66
CA ALA A 225 6.94 13.29 16.98
C ALA A 225 7.83 12.12 17.38
N ASP A 226 8.12 12.03 18.67
CA ASP A 226 8.86 10.93 19.29
C ASP A 226 7.99 10.19 20.30
N THR A 227 8.01 8.85 20.30
CA THR A 227 7.34 8.05 21.35
C THR A 227 8.36 7.42 22.30
N ILE A 228 8.06 7.44 23.60
CA ILE A 228 8.95 6.94 24.65
C ILE A 228 8.08 6.34 25.75
N TYR A 229 8.30 5.10 26.20
CA TYR A 229 7.44 4.45 27.19
C TYR A 229 5.95 4.55 26.84
N ALA A 230 5.61 4.34 25.58
CA ALA A 230 4.28 4.62 25.05
C ALA A 230 3.68 3.39 24.37
N ASP A 231 2.40 3.14 24.59
CA ASP A 231 1.71 1.94 24.11
C ASP A 231 0.43 2.29 23.36
N ASN A 232 0.17 1.64 22.23
CA ASN A 232 -1.05 1.84 21.44
C ASN A 232 -1.23 3.31 21.02
N ILE A 233 -0.28 3.82 20.23
CA ILE A 233 -0.27 5.20 19.73
C ILE A 233 -0.55 5.19 18.23
N THR A 234 -1.55 5.95 17.81
CA THR A 234 -1.93 6.06 16.40
C THR A 234 -1.64 7.44 15.84
N PHE A 235 -0.77 7.50 14.84
CA PHE A 235 -0.50 8.65 13.99
C PHE A 235 -1.25 8.47 12.66
N ASN A 236 -2.26 9.29 12.39
CA ASN A 236 -3.07 9.17 11.17
C ASN A 236 -3.20 10.50 10.42
N ARG A 237 -2.96 10.49 9.11
CA ARG A 237 -3.07 11.69 8.24
C ARG A 237 -2.17 12.85 8.66
N TRP A 238 -0.90 12.54 8.93
CA TRP A 238 0.09 13.56 9.26
C TRP A 238 0.73 14.14 8.00
N THR A 239 1.05 15.42 8.05
CA THR A 239 1.93 16.08 7.08
C THR A 239 3.07 16.74 7.83
N VAL A 240 4.30 16.25 7.65
CA VAL A 240 5.48 16.76 8.35
C VAL A 240 6.51 17.24 7.34
N ARG A 241 6.93 18.49 7.47
CA ARG A 241 8.08 19.06 6.77
C ARG A 241 9.05 19.63 7.80
N ASN A 242 10.23 19.05 7.90
CA ASN A 242 11.18 19.41 8.95
C ASN A 242 12.63 19.16 8.52
N GLY A 243 13.56 19.29 9.47
CA GLY A 243 14.99 19.05 9.28
C GLY A 243 15.50 17.70 9.81
N ASP A 244 14.63 16.83 10.34
CA ASP A 244 15.01 15.58 11.02
C ASP A 244 13.90 14.51 10.91
N ASP A 245 13.78 13.58 11.86
CA ASP A 245 12.80 12.48 11.81
C ASP A 245 11.34 12.96 11.66
N GLY A 246 10.56 12.27 10.83
CA GLY A 246 9.12 12.52 10.69
C GLY A 246 8.37 12.03 11.92
N ILE A 247 8.46 10.72 12.19
CA ILE A 247 7.96 10.07 13.41
C ILE A 247 9.03 9.11 13.90
N SER A 248 9.27 9.09 15.21
CA SER A 248 10.41 8.39 15.80
C SER A 248 10.06 7.59 17.06
N PRO A 249 9.72 6.29 16.93
CA PRO A 249 9.58 5.43 18.11
C PRO A 249 10.94 5.19 18.79
N LYS A 250 11.00 5.40 20.11
CA LYS A 250 12.19 5.16 20.95
C LYS A 250 11.88 4.21 22.11
N ALA A 251 12.70 4.27 23.17
CA ALA A 251 12.70 3.34 24.30
C ALA A 251 11.30 2.99 24.81
N ASN A 252 11.04 1.68 24.88
CA ASN A 252 9.83 1.04 25.40
C ASN A 252 8.55 1.55 24.72
N SER A 253 8.59 1.70 23.39
CA SER A 253 7.40 1.99 22.59
C SER A 253 6.81 0.71 21.99
N SER A 254 5.53 0.46 22.22
CA SER A 254 4.82 -0.72 21.70
C SER A 254 3.52 -0.37 20.99
N ASN A 255 3.12 -1.18 20.00
CA ASN A 255 1.86 -1.04 19.29
C ASN A 255 1.69 0.35 18.67
N ILE A 256 2.65 0.74 17.83
CA ILE A 256 2.67 2.07 17.19
C ILE A 256 2.16 1.95 15.76
N PHE A 257 1.14 2.74 15.42
CA PHE A 257 0.51 2.75 14.10
C PHE A 257 0.75 4.09 13.42
N ILE A 258 1.40 4.09 12.26
CA ILE A 258 1.68 5.30 11.46
C ILE A 258 1.01 5.12 10.11
N THR A 259 -0.04 5.88 9.81
CA THR A 259 -0.86 5.64 8.63
C THR A 259 -1.18 6.90 7.84
N ASN A 260 -1.34 6.76 6.51
CA ASN A 260 -1.84 7.80 5.61
C ASN A 260 -1.05 9.13 5.69
N SER A 261 0.26 9.06 5.89
CA SER A 261 1.07 10.22 6.26
C SER A 261 2.10 10.59 5.20
N VAL A 262 2.46 11.88 5.13
CA VAL A 262 3.41 12.42 4.17
C VAL A 262 4.57 13.12 4.90
N PHE A 263 5.79 12.70 4.58
CA PHE A 263 7.02 13.23 5.15
C PHE A 263 7.82 13.97 4.07
N TYR A 264 8.24 15.19 4.38
CA TYR A 264 9.02 16.06 3.49
C TYR A 264 10.37 16.41 4.10
N ASP A 265 11.41 16.36 3.25
CA ASP A 265 12.76 16.89 3.47
C ASP A 265 13.59 16.19 4.58
N GLY A 266 13.02 15.94 5.76
CA GLY A 266 13.64 15.31 6.93
C GLY A 266 14.09 13.85 6.75
N SER A 267 14.05 13.01 7.77
CA SER A 267 14.64 11.66 7.77
C SER A 267 13.64 10.50 7.56
N GLY A 268 12.35 10.80 7.36
CA GLY A 268 11.31 9.77 7.23
C GLY A 268 10.92 9.16 8.58
N ILE A 269 10.57 7.87 8.62
CA ILE A 269 10.29 7.18 9.89
C ILE A 269 11.61 6.68 10.48
N ALA A 270 11.87 6.98 11.75
CA ALA A 270 13.09 6.55 12.40
C ALA A 270 12.80 5.67 13.62
N LEU A 271 13.38 4.47 13.68
CA LEU A 271 13.30 3.66 14.89
C LEU A 271 14.56 3.93 15.71
N GLY A 272 14.43 4.69 16.79
CA GLY A 272 15.51 5.13 17.65
C GLY A 272 15.90 6.63 17.50
N SER A 273 17.08 7.07 17.91
CA SER A 273 18.13 6.25 18.48
C SER A 273 17.73 5.59 19.81
N ILE A 274 18.11 4.31 19.97
CA ILE A 274 17.81 3.47 21.14
C ILE A 274 19.05 2.66 21.56
N GLY A 275 19.11 2.21 22.82
CA GLY A 275 20.27 1.53 23.36
C GLY A 275 21.35 2.49 23.89
N GLN A 276 20.96 3.72 24.23
CA GLN A 276 21.90 4.77 24.63
C GLN A 276 22.45 4.59 26.05
N TYR A 277 21.73 3.91 26.94
CA TYR A 277 22.12 3.77 28.33
C TYR A 277 22.77 2.41 28.58
N ASN A 278 24.02 2.45 29.01
CA ASN A 278 24.83 1.27 29.26
C ASN A 278 24.14 0.28 30.23
N GLY A 279 23.96 -0.96 29.79
CA GLY A 279 23.34 -2.04 30.56
C GLY A 279 21.82 -1.95 30.74
N VAL A 280 21.17 -0.90 30.20
CA VAL A 280 19.70 -0.76 30.26
C VAL A 280 19.08 -1.51 29.11
N PHE A 281 18.01 -2.26 29.40
CA PHE A 281 17.23 -2.98 28.40
C PHE A 281 16.07 -2.11 27.90
N GLU A 282 16.04 -1.79 26.61
CA GLU A 282 15.01 -0.96 25.98
C GLU A 282 14.40 -1.66 24.75
N THR A 283 13.11 -1.47 24.51
CA THR A 283 12.43 -2.14 23.38
C THR A 283 11.72 -1.17 22.44
N ILE A 284 11.60 -1.55 21.17
CA ILE A 284 10.58 -1.04 20.24
C ILE A 284 9.88 -2.24 19.63
N GLU A 285 8.57 -2.37 19.84
CA GLU A 285 7.82 -3.57 19.45
C GLU A 285 6.53 -3.22 18.70
N ASN A 286 6.15 -4.06 17.75
CA ASN A 286 4.85 -3.99 17.06
C ASN A 286 4.61 -2.61 16.41
N VAL A 287 5.54 -2.18 15.55
CA VAL A 287 5.41 -0.94 14.79
C VAL A 287 4.82 -1.26 13.42
N THR A 288 3.73 -0.59 13.06
CA THR A 288 3.11 -0.72 11.74
C THR A 288 3.08 0.63 11.03
N ALA A 289 3.64 0.70 9.82
CA ALA A 289 3.53 1.88 8.97
C ALA A 289 2.86 1.54 7.63
N ASP A 290 1.75 2.21 7.31
CA ASP A 290 0.95 2.00 6.11
C ASP A 290 0.69 3.28 5.31
N ASN A 291 0.72 3.17 3.99
CA ASN A 291 0.35 4.24 3.07
C ASN A 291 1.13 5.53 3.37
N ILE A 292 2.46 5.41 3.32
CA ILE A 292 3.40 6.48 3.64
C ILE A 292 3.99 7.06 2.36
N THR A 293 4.02 8.38 2.25
CA THR A 293 4.69 9.08 1.15
C THR A 293 5.90 9.86 1.66
N CYS A 294 7.08 9.54 1.14
CA CYS A 294 8.34 10.18 1.51
C CYS A 294 8.85 11.01 0.34
N ILE A 295 8.96 12.34 0.52
CA ILE A 295 9.33 13.30 -0.52
C ILE A 295 10.57 14.05 -0.09
N ASN A 296 11.66 13.96 -0.85
CA ASN A 296 12.95 14.60 -0.51
C ASN A 296 13.52 14.20 0.85
N THR A 297 13.00 13.17 1.52
CA THR A 297 13.54 12.73 2.81
C THR A 297 14.92 12.09 2.64
N LEU A 298 15.73 12.07 3.68
CA LEU A 298 17.03 11.40 3.69
C LEU A 298 16.85 9.90 3.52
N HIS A 299 15.94 9.32 4.31
CA HIS A 299 15.54 7.92 4.24
C HIS A 299 14.01 7.79 4.14
N ALA A 300 13.51 6.63 3.73
CA ALA A 300 12.11 6.30 3.96
C ALA A 300 11.94 5.76 5.39
N VAL A 301 12.79 4.80 5.77
CA VAL A 301 12.86 4.24 7.12
C VAL A 301 14.31 4.13 7.59
N TYR A 302 14.59 4.54 8.83
CA TYR A 302 15.93 4.57 9.42
C TYR A 302 15.98 3.95 10.82
N PHE A 303 16.62 2.80 10.96
CA PHE A 303 16.88 2.15 12.24
C PHE A 303 18.21 2.63 12.80
N LYS A 304 18.16 3.23 14.00
CA LYS A 304 19.29 3.84 14.69
C LYS A 304 19.46 3.18 16.05
N THR A 305 20.49 2.36 16.22
CA THR A 305 20.86 1.87 17.56
C THR A 305 22.27 2.33 17.89
N PHE A 306 22.52 2.55 19.18
CA PHE A 306 23.85 2.91 19.66
C PHE A 306 24.81 1.71 19.55
N THR A 307 26.09 2.04 19.43
CA THR A 307 27.20 1.09 19.59
C THR A 307 27.14 0.41 20.98
N GLY A 308 27.80 -0.74 21.10
CA GLY A 308 27.88 -1.50 22.36
C GLY A 308 28.84 -0.91 23.38
N GLU A 309 29.65 0.07 22.99
CA GLU A 309 30.53 0.79 23.90
C GLU A 309 29.92 2.11 24.35
N GLN A 310 30.04 2.44 25.63
CA GLN A 310 29.57 3.72 26.13
C GLN A 310 30.54 4.83 25.74
N VAL A 311 30.18 5.63 24.72
CA VAL A 311 30.96 6.78 24.26
C VAL A 311 30.27 8.07 24.70
N GLY A 312 30.70 8.60 25.85
CA GLY A 312 30.08 9.76 26.48
C GLY A 312 28.76 9.43 27.21
N TYR A 313 27.92 10.46 27.40
CA TYR A 313 26.64 10.34 28.10
C TYR A 313 25.60 11.27 27.44
N PRO A 314 24.28 10.98 27.53
CA PRO A 314 23.25 11.87 27.01
C PRO A 314 23.42 13.34 27.43
N PRO A 315 23.02 14.32 26.59
CA PRO A 315 22.21 14.15 25.37
C PRO A 315 23.01 13.76 24.11
N ASN A 316 24.33 13.94 24.10
CA ASN A 316 25.19 13.78 22.91
C ASN A 316 26.21 12.64 23.03
N GLY A 317 25.91 11.59 23.80
CA GLY A 317 26.76 10.41 23.96
C GLY A 317 25.99 9.26 24.59
N GLY A 318 26.61 8.09 24.68
CA GLY A 318 26.00 6.88 25.22
C GLY A 318 26.45 5.63 24.47
N GLY A 319 25.74 4.54 24.69
CA GLY A 319 26.01 3.21 24.13
C GLY A 319 26.12 2.14 25.20
N GLY A 320 26.17 0.89 24.77
CA GLY A 320 26.14 -0.29 25.63
C GLY A 320 24.75 -0.68 26.14
N GLY A 321 23.70 -0.08 25.62
CA GLY A 321 22.33 -0.52 25.89
C GLY A 321 22.05 -1.90 25.29
N LEU A 322 21.13 -2.60 25.94
CA LEU A 322 20.63 -3.92 25.56
C LEU A 322 19.17 -3.78 25.13
N GLY A 323 18.61 -4.84 24.54
CA GLY A 323 17.21 -4.85 24.15
C GLY A 323 17.04 -5.16 22.68
N HIS A 324 15.88 -4.80 22.14
CA HIS A 324 15.53 -5.18 20.77
C HIS A 324 14.55 -4.25 20.08
N ILE A 325 14.64 -4.20 18.74
CA ILE A 325 13.56 -3.76 17.84
C ILE A 325 12.96 -5.02 17.22
N LYS A 326 11.65 -5.24 17.42
CA LYS A 326 10.96 -6.46 16.98
C LYS A 326 9.60 -6.20 16.34
N ASN A 327 9.26 -7.01 15.34
CA ASN A 327 7.94 -7.05 14.70
C ASN A 327 7.56 -5.69 14.11
N VAL A 328 8.31 -5.28 13.10
CA VAL A 328 8.11 -4.01 12.40
C VAL A 328 7.57 -4.30 11.01
N ASN A 329 6.35 -3.85 10.73
CA ASN A 329 5.63 -4.10 9.48
C ASN A 329 5.46 -2.79 8.71
N LEU A 330 6.11 -2.68 7.56
CA LEU A 330 6.20 -1.47 6.77
C LEU A 330 5.66 -1.76 5.38
N HIS A 331 4.52 -1.16 5.03
CA HIS A 331 3.83 -1.47 3.79
C HIS A 331 3.32 -0.23 3.05
N ASN A 332 3.25 -0.33 1.72
CA ASN A 332 2.68 0.69 0.85
C ASN A 332 3.41 2.05 0.92
N PHE A 333 4.72 2.06 0.73
CA PHE A 333 5.50 3.30 0.69
C PHE A 333 5.63 3.84 -0.74
N LYS A 334 5.50 5.17 -0.87
CA LYS A 334 5.74 5.92 -2.10
C LYS A 334 6.91 6.86 -1.91
N LEU A 335 7.98 6.64 -2.65
CA LEU A 335 9.22 7.41 -2.58
C LEU A 335 9.28 8.42 -3.72
N GLN A 336 9.62 9.67 -3.41
CA GLN A 336 9.86 10.69 -4.43
C GLN A 336 11.13 11.43 -4.08
N ASN A 337 12.18 11.23 -4.88
CA ASN A 337 13.44 11.95 -4.72
C ASN A 337 14.06 11.76 -3.32
N VAL A 338 13.94 10.55 -2.74
CA VAL A 338 14.60 10.22 -1.47
C VAL A 338 16.11 10.38 -1.65
N ARG A 339 16.75 11.11 -0.74
CA ARG A 339 18.10 11.65 -0.95
C ARG A 339 19.22 10.63 -0.75
N ASN A 340 19.02 9.62 0.10
CA ASN A 340 20.02 8.59 0.37
C ASN A 340 19.43 7.19 0.14
N THR A 341 19.05 6.45 1.18
CA THR A 341 18.56 5.06 1.04
C THR A 341 17.07 4.97 1.33
N ALA A 342 16.37 4.00 0.74
CA ALA A 342 14.99 3.68 1.15
C ALA A 342 14.97 3.18 2.60
N ILE A 343 15.82 2.19 2.90
CA ILE A 343 15.99 1.64 4.24
C ILE A 343 17.43 1.83 4.68
N SER A 344 17.63 2.30 5.90
CA SER A 344 18.95 2.33 6.54
C SER A 344 18.88 1.67 7.91
N VAL A 345 19.80 0.77 8.20
CA VAL A 345 20.01 0.17 9.51
C VAL A 345 21.43 0.46 9.94
N THR A 346 21.59 1.05 11.13
CA THR A 346 22.89 1.24 11.77
C THR A 346 22.85 0.85 13.23
N GLN A 347 23.90 0.15 13.65
CA GLN A 347 24.21 -0.11 15.07
C GLN A 347 25.45 0.63 15.54
N CYS A 348 25.80 1.70 14.84
CA CYS A 348 26.99 2.48 15.08
C CYS A 348 26.68 3.93 15.46
N THR A 349 25.52 4.18 16.08
CA THR A 349 25.19 5.55 16.50
C THR A 349 26.15 5.99 17.60
N THR A 350 26.97 6.99 17.30
CA THR A 350 27.73 7.80 18.25
C THR A 350 27.46 9.27 17.98
N PHE A 351 27.21 10.04 19.03
CA PHE A 351 27.09 11.50 18.92
C PHE A 351 28.45 12.14 19.26
N ASN A 352 28.78 13.27 18.61
CA ASN A 352 30.05 14.03 18.73
C ASN A 352 31.30 13.51 17.99
N GLY A 353 31.17 12.82 16.86
CA GLY A 353 32.32 12.50 15.99
C GLY A 353 33.35 11.55 16.62
N ALA A 354 33.00 10.94 17.76
CA ALA A 354 33.76 9.88 18.37
C ALA A 354 33.50 8.58 17.60
N ALA A 355 34.57 7.91 17.17
CA ALA A 355 34.45 6.60 16.55
C ALA A 355 34.06 5.58 17.63
N GLY A 356 32.86 5.01 17.53
CA GLY A 356 32.48 3.83 18.30
C GLY A 356 32.81 2.56 17.53
N ASP A 357 32.91 1.42 18.22
CA ASP A 357 33.00 0.13 17.54
C ASP A 357 31.64 -0.27 17.00
N CYS A 358 31.46 -0.21 15.68
CA CYS A 358 30.22 -0.60 15.01
C CYS A 358 29.90 -2.10 15.14
N ASN A 359 30.86 -2.94 15.56
CA ASN A 359 30.70 -4.39 15.74
C ASN A 359 30.46 -4.81 17.20
N SER A 360 30.31 -3.87 18.13
CA SER A 360 30.21 -4.17 19.57
C SER A 360 28.78 -4.25 20.11
N SER A 361 27.79 -3.71 19.38
CA SER A 361 26.42 -3.60 19.87
C SER A 361 25.76 -4.96 20.06
N LYS A 362 25.16 -5.18 21.23
CA LYS A 362 24.37 -6.38 21.55
C LYS A 362 22.86 -6.13 21.45
N PHE A 363 22.46 -4.99 20.92
CA PHE A 363 21.07 -4.63 20.73
C PHE A 363 20.51 -5.38 19.53
N GLU A 364 19.40 -6.11 19.69
CA GLU A 364 18.87 -6.99 18.66
C GLU A 364 17.92 -6.23 17.71
N ILE A 365 17.94 -6.59 16.43
CA ILE A 365 16.95 -6.14 15.43
C ILE A 365 16.43 -7.38 14.74
N GLU A 366 15.12 -7.64 14.84
CA GLU A 366 14.50 -8.86 14.31
C GLU A 366 13.09 -8.61 13.78
N ASP A 367 12.62 -9.51 12.91
CA ASP A 367 11.26 -9.53 12.37
C ASP A 367 10.84 -8.21 11.71
N ILE A 368 11.67 -7.75 10.76
CA ILE A 368 11.40 -6.55 9.97
C ILE A 368 10.84 -6.95 8.61
N GLN A 369 9.64 -6.45 8.28
CA GLN A 369 8.95 -6.71 7.02
C GLN A 369 8.78 -5.41 6.25
N PHE A 370 9.24 -5.40 5.01
CA PHE A 370 9.08 -4.29 4.07
C PHE A 370 8.35 -4.79 2.82
N GLN A 371 7.22 -4.18 2.47
CA GLN A 371 6.38 -4.63 1.37
C GLN A 371 5.83 -3.45 0.55
N ASN A 372 5.72 -3.63 -0.77
CA ASN A 372 5.12 -2.66 -1.69
C ASN A 372 5.70 -1.24 -1.56
N VAL A 373 7.01 -1.12 -1.80
CA VAL A 373 7.70 0.17 -1.77
C VAL A 373 8.14 0.55 -3.16
N THR A 374 7.62 1.67 -3.63
CA THR A 374 7.75 2.09 -5.02
C THR A 374 8.17 3.55 -5.09
N GLY A 375 8.95 3.93 -6.10
CA GLY A 375 9.31 5.34 -6.30
C GLY A 375 10.74 5.56 -6.72
N THR A 376 11.27 6.76 -6.44
CA THR A 376 12.62 7.19 -6.82
C THR A 376 13.47 7.60 -5.63
N LEU A 377 14.76 7.31 -5.70
CA LEU A 377 15.80 7.76 -4.78
C LEU A 377 17.06 8.15 -5.56
N ASN A 378 17.92 8.95 -4.93
CA ASN A 378 19.15 9.48 -5.54
C ASN A 378 20.44 8.88 -4.96
N GLY A 379 20.35 8.13 -3.85
CA GLY A 379 21.50 7.47 -3.23
C GLY A 379 21.80 6.10 -3.84
N ASP A 380 22.98 5.58 -3.52
CA ASP A 380 23.41 4.22 -3.83
C ASP A 380 24.21 3.74 -2.60
N PRO A 381 23.82 2.63 -1.93
CA PRO A 381 22.79 1.65 -2.30
C PRO A 381 21.33 2.04 -2.02
N ILE A 382 20.39 1.27 -2.59
CA ILE A 382 18.93 1.40 -2.33
C ILE A 382 18.61 1.15 -0.85
N ALA A 383 19.28 0.18 -0.23
CA ALA A 383 19.17 -0.13 1.18
C ALA A 383 20.57 -0.31 1.78
N HIS A 384 20.75 0.12 3.02
CA HIS A 384 22.04 0.04 3.72
C HIS A 384 21.86 -0.64 5.07
N PHE A 385 22.57 -1.75 5.29
CA PHE A 385 22.53 -2.53 6.53
C PHE A 385 23.91 -2.61 7.16
N SER A 386 24.10 -1.91 8.27
CA SER A 386 25.30 -1.97 9.10
C SER A 386 24.92 -2.52 10.48
N CYS A 387 24.83 -3.85 10.55
CA CYS A 387 24.57 -4.61 11.76
C CYS A 387 25.88 -4.95 12.48
N SER A 388 25.78 -5.15 13.79
CA SER A 388 26.90 -5.45 14.67
C SER A 388 27.24 -6.94 14.65
N GLY A 389 28.53 -7.27 14.53
CA GLY A 389 29.02 -8.65 14.61
C GLY A 389 29.04 -9.28 16.02
N ALA A 390 28.61 -8.58 17.07
CA ALA A 390 28.67 -9.08 18.45
C ALA A 390 27.63 -10.16 18.79
N MET A 391 26.55 -10.28 18.00
CA MET A 391 25.47 -11.26 18.21
C MET A 391 25.08 -11.94 16.88
N PRO A 392 25.97 -12.74 16.27
CA PRO A 392 25.68 -13.35 14.97
C PRO A 392 24.60 -14.43 15.10
N TYR A 393 23.72 -14.54 14.10
CA TYR A 393 22.76 -15.64 14.05
C TYR A 393 23.49 -16.96 13.76
N PRO A 394 23.30 -18.02 14.57
CA PRO A 394 23.97 -19.30 14.31
C PRO A 394 23.58 -19.86 12.94
N ASN A 395 24.57 -20.09 12.07
CA ASN A 395 24.41 -20.64 10.71
C ASN A 395 23.69 -19.74 9.70
N TYR A 396 23.60 -18.43 9.93
CA TYR A 396 23.18 -17.49 8.88
C TYR A 396 24.33 -17.21 7.91
N ASP A 397 24.12 -17.48 6.63
CA ASP A 397 25.07 -17.15 5.58
C ASP A 397 24.49 -16.05 4.70
N VAL A 398 24.94 -14.81 4.91
CA VAL A 398 24.54 -13.64 4.14
C VAL A 398 24.76 -13.81 2.63
N ASN A 399 25.72 -14.65 2.23
CA ASN A 399 26.02 -14.89 0.82
C ASN A 399 24.90 -15.67 0.13
N VAL A 400 24.13 -16.48 0.87
CA VAL A 400 22.98 -17.20 0.31
C VAL A 400 21.86 -16.22 -0.06
N ASP A 401 21.54 -15.28 0.85
CA ASP A 401 20.52 -14.26 0.61
C ASP A 401 20.96 -13.25 -0.45
N LEU A 402 22.24 -12.83 -0.43
CA LEU A 402 22.79 -11.96 -1.48
C LEU A 402 22.78 -12.64 -2.84
N ALA A 403 23.16 -13.92 -2.93
CA ALA A 403 23.09 -14.67 -4.18
C ALA A 403 21.65 -14.83 -4.68
N LEU A 404 20.68 -15.01 -3.78
CA LEU A 404 19.26 -15.06 -4.12
C LEU A 404 18.77 -13.69 -4.64
N LEU A 405 19.17 -12.59 -4.01
CA LEU A 405 18.83 -11.23 -4.44
C LEU A 405 19.45 -10.89 -5.79
N GLU A 406 20.73 -11.22 -6.00
CA GLU A 406 21.42 -11.03 -7.28
C GLU A 406 20.80 -11.89 -8.38
N ALA A 407 20.46 -13.15 -8.11
CA ALA A 407 19.78 -14.03 -9.05
C ALA A 407 18.37 -13.49 -9.40
N THR A 408 17.64 -12.96 -8.41
CA THR A 408 16.32 -12.34 -8.63
C THR A 408 16.43 -11.07 -9.46
N GLN A 409 17.42 -10.21 -9.17
CA GLN A 409 17.69 -9.00 -9.93
C GLN A 409 18.09 -9.33 -11.38
N GLN A 410 18.90 -10.37 -11.59
CA GLN A 410 19.26 -10.85 -12.93
C GLN A 410 18.04 -11.39 -13.67
N LEU A 411 17.19 -12.20 -13.03
CA LEU A 411 15.94 -12.68 -13.62
C LEU A 411 14.99 -11.55 -14.01
N GLU A 412 14.86 -10.52 -13.17
CA GLU A 412 14.06 -9.33 -13.48
C GLU A 412 14.67 -8.51 -14.63
N ALA A 413 15.98 -8.31 -14.63
CA ALA A 413 16.69 -7.62 -15.70
C ALA A 413 16.58 -8.37 -17.03
N GLU A 414 16.68 -9.70 -17.03
CA GLU A 414 16.49 -10.56 -18.19
C GLU A 414 15.04 -10.50 -18.71
N GLN A 415 14.05 -10.49 -17.81
CA GLN A 415 12.64 -10.33 -18.20
C GLN A 415 12.33 -8.96 -18.81
N ILE A 416 12.97 -7.89 -18.32
CA ILE A 416 12.80 -6.53 -18.81
C ILE A 416 13.55 -6.32 -20.14
N GLN A 417 14.76 -6.88 -20.29
CA GLN A 417 15.58 -6.73 -21.50
C GLN A 417 15.15 -7.65 -22.66
N GLY A 418 14.65 -8.85 -22.38
CA GLY A 418 14.31 -9.86 -23.40
C GLY A 418 12.95 -9.68 -24.09
N SER A 419 12.21 -8.60 -23.82
CA SER A 419 10.84 -8.45 -24.33
C SER A 419 10.82 -7.54 -25.57
N SER A 420 10.85 -8.10 -26.79
CA SER A 420 10.81 -7.32 -28.05
C SER A 420 9.64 -7.66 -28.98
N TRP A 421 9.01 -6.64 -29.58
CA TRP A 421 8.00 -6.84 -30.65
C TRP A 421 8.61 -7.46 -31.92
N LYS A 422 9.90 -7.22 -32.16
CA LYS A 422 10.61 -7.75 -33.34
C LYS A 422 10.80 -9.26 -33.23
N GLU A 423 11.01 -9.79 -32.02
CA GLU A 423 11.21 -11.21 -31.79
C GLU A 423 9.99 -12.04 -32.15
N LEU A 424 8.77 -11.52 -31.97
CA LEU A 424 7.54 -12.20 -32.38
C LEU A 424 7.53 -12.58 -33.88
N VAL A 425 8.29 -11.86 -34.71
CA VAL A 425 8.41 -12.12 -36.15
C VAL A 425 9.74 -12.78 -36.49
N VAL A 426 10.84 -12.42 -35.83
CA VAL A 426 12.19 -12.88 -36.17
C VAL A 426 12.52 -14.21 -35.52
N ASP A 427 12.24 -14.36 -34.22
CA ASP A 427 12.56 -15.55 -33.46
C ASP A 427 11.63 -16.71 -33.88
N PRO A 428 12.18 -17.87 -34.28
CA PRO A 428 11.37 -18.99 -34.75
C PRO A 428 10.46 -19.61 -33.67
N ILE A 429 10.87 -19.55 -32.40
CA ILE A 429 10.10 -20.07 -31.26
C ILE A 429 8.96 -19.11 -30.92
N GLU A 430 9.27 -17.82 -30.73
CA GLU A 430 8.24 -16.82 -30.39
C GLU A 430 7.23 -16.65 -31.53
N ARG A 431 7.69 -16.70 -32.78
CA ARG A 431 6.80 -16.74 -33.96
C ARG A 431 5.90 -17.98 -33.95
N LYS A 432 6.43 -19.15 -33.60
CA LYS A 432 5.63 -20.38 -33.51
C LYS A 432 4.56 -20.28 -32.42
N LYS A 433 4.93 -19.80 -31.22
CA LYS A 433 3.99 -19.55 -30.10
C LYS A 433 2.88 -18.58 -30.53
N LEU A 434 3.26 -17.47 -31.17
CA LEU A 434 2.31 -16.48 -31.68
C LEU A 434 1.31 -17.09 -32.68
N ILE A 435 1.80 -17.82 -33.68
CA ILE A 435 0.93 -18.42 -34.70
C ILE A 435 0.00 -19.46 -34.04
N TRP A 436 0.51 -20.34 -33.17
CA TRP A 436 -0.33 -21.37 -32.53
C TRP A 436 -1.37 -20.76 -31.61
N ALA A 437 -1.04 -19.67 -30.91
CA ALA A 437 -1.95 -18.94 -30.03
C ALA A 437 -3.03 -18.17 -30.82
N CYS A 438 -2.69 -17.60 -31.98
CA CYS A 438 -3.66 -16.91 -32.84
C CYS A 438 -4.62 -17.90 -33.53
N LEU A 439 -4.14 -19.05 -33.98
CA LEU A 439 -4.96 -20.00 -34.75
C LEU A 439 -6.16 -20.55 -33.97
N GLY A 440 -6.06 -20.70 -32.63
CA GLY A 440 -7.15 -21.22 -31.80
C GLY A 440 -8.42 -20.36 -31.85
N PRO A 441 -8.37 -19.11 -31.36
CA PRO A 441 -9.53 -18.22 -31.37
C PRO A 441 -9.98 -17.87 -32.81
N CYS A 442 -9.09 -17.84 -33.79
CA CYS A 442 -9.46 -17.73 -35.20
C CYS A 442 -10.28 -18.94 -35.68
N SER A 443 -9.87 -20.16 -35.34
CA SER A 443 -10.60 -21.39 -35.70
C SER A 443 -11.99 -21.44 -35.07
N GLN A 444 -12.16 -20.89 -33.86
CA GLN A 444 -13.45 -20.76 -33.20
C GLN A 444 -14.42 -19.90 -34.03
N GLN A 445 -13.98 -18.74 -34.51
CA GLN A 445 -14.83 -17.83 -35.30
C GLN A 445 -15.21 -18.44 -36.65
N ILE A 446 -14.26 -19.16 -37.25
CA ILE A 446 -14.43 -19.81 -38.55
C ILE A 446 -15.45 -20.98 -38.49
N CYS A 447 -15.60 -21.64 -37.33
CA CYS A 447 -16.58 -22.72 -37.13
C CYS A 447 -18.06 -22.29 -37.22
N ASP A 448 -18.34 -21.00 -37.49
CA ASP A 448 -19.65 -20.41 -37.80
C ASP A 448 -20.78 -20.77 -36.82
N ILE A 449 -20.47 -20.75 -35.52
CA ILE A 449 -21.49 -20.93 -34.47
C ILE A 449 -22.53 -19.80 -34.48
N ILE A 450 -22.13 -18.62 -34.95
CA ILE A 450 -22.97 -17.42 -35.05
C ILE A 450 -24.18 -17.71 -35.94
N PHE A 451 -24.03 -18.53 -36.98
CA PHE A 451 -25.14 -19.00 -37.80
C PHE A 451 -26.26 -19.63 -36.94
N PHE A 452 -25.92 -20.50 -35.99
CA PHE A 452 -26.92 -21.15 -35.13
C PHE A 452 -27.48 -20.21 -34.05
N TYR A 453 -26.71 -19.21 -33.62
CA TYR A 453 -27.17 -18.22 -32.65
C TYR A 453 -28.11 -17.18 -33.27
N ALA A 454 -27.85 -16.76 -34.50
CA ALA A 454 -28.62 -15.73 -35.20
C ALA A 454 -29.75 -16.29 -36.08
N TYR A 455 -29.53 -17.44 -36.73
CA TYR A 455 -30.46 -18.01 -37.73
C TYR A 455 -31.09 -19.34 -37.30
N GLY A 456 -30.87 -19.82 -36.07
CA GLY A 456 -31.51 -21.03 -35.54
C GLY A 456 -33.06 -20.99 -35.59
N VAL A 457 -33.65 -19.79 -35.65
CA VAL A 457 -35.10 -19.55 -35.78
C VAL A 457 -35.63 -19.80 -37.20
N VAL A 458 -34.76 -19.81 -38.22
CA VAL A 458 -35.16 -19.89 -39.64
C VAL A 458 -35.56 -21.31 -40.07
N PHE A 459 -35.25 -22.34 -39.28
CA PHE A 459 -35.51 -23.75 -39.61
C PHE A 459 -36.91 -24.27 -39.17
N GLY A 460 -37.94 -23.45 -39.40
CA GLY A 460 -39.27 -23.91 -39.79
C GLY A 460 -40.14 -24.68 -38.78
N ILE A 461 -39.79 -24.79 -37.50
CA ILE A 461 -40.68 -25.39 -36.49
C ILE A 461 -40.64 -24.61 -35.17
N SER A 462 -41.79 -24.07 -34.75
CA SER A 462 -42.12 -23.49 -33.44
C SER A 462 -41.70 -22.04 -33.15
N LYS A 463 -42.34 -21.46 -32.13
CA LYS A 463 -42.28 -20.04 -31.74
C LYS A 463 -40.81 -19.58 -31.58
N PRO A 464 -40.36 -18.51 -32.27
CA PRO A 464 -38.98 -17.99 -32.20
C PRO A 464 -38.41 -17.81 -30.79
N PHE A 465 -39.27 -17.38 -29.86
CA PHE A 465 -38.93 -17.19 -28.46
C PHE A 465 -38.53 -18.50 -27.77
N THR A 466 -39.25 -19.60 -28.02
CA THR A 466 -38.99 -20.90 -27.40
C THR A 466 -37.66 -21.49 -27.86
N ILE A 467 -37.35 -21.39 -29.16
CA ILE A 467 -36.07 -21.86 -29.70
C ILE A 467 -34.91 -21.06 -29.09
N THR A 468 -35.04 -19.74 -29.04
CA THR A 468 -34.02 -18.85 -28.45
C THR A 468 -33.82 -19.13 -26.95
N LEU A 469 -34.90 -19.43 -26.22
CA LEU A 469 -34.81 -19.81 -24.82
C LEU A 469 -34.05 -21.13 -24.63
N ILE A 470 -34.37 -22.15 -25.44
CA ILE A 470 -33.70 -23.45 -25.40
C ILE A 470 -32.21 -23.31 -25.75
N THR A 471 -31.86 -22.56 -26.80
CA THR A 471 -30.45 -22.37 -27.19
C THR A 471 -29.64 -21.68 -26.10
N ASN A 472 -30.20 -20.66 -25.43
CA ASN A 472 -29.54 -19.99 -24.31
C ASN A 472 -29.34 -20.92 -23.11
N ILE A 473 -30.34 -21.74 -22.77
CA ILE A 473 -30.25 -22.72 -21.68
C ILE A 473 -29.15 -23.74 -21.97
N LEU A 474 -29.13 -24.31 -23.19
CA LEU A 474 -28.10 -25.29 -23.58
C LEU A 474 -26.69 -24.70 -23.52
N GLN A 475 -26.51 -23.44 -23.92
CA GLN A 475 -25.23 -22.75 -23.82
C GLN A 475 -24.74 -22.63 -22.37
N ILE A 476 -25.61 -22.16 -21.46
CA ILE A 476 -25.27 -22.00 -20.04
C ILE A 476 -24.79 -23.33 -19.46
N PHE A 477 -25.52 -24.42 -19.69
CA PHE A 477 -25.16 -25.73 -19.17
C PHE A 477 -23.89 -26.30 -19.82
N ALA A 478 -23.70 -26.11 -21.13
CA ALA A 478 -22.50 -26.59 -21.83
C ALA A 478 -21.24 -25.86 -21.38
N VAL A 479 -21.30 -24.53 -21.21
CA VAL A 479 -20.18 -23.73 -20.68
C VAL A 479 -19.90 -24.10 -19.22
N ALA A 480 -20.93 -24.23 -18.38
CA ALA A 480 -20.77 -24.65 -16.99
C ALA A 480 -20.08 -26.03 -16.89
N ALA A 481 -20.52 -26.99 -17.71
CA ALA A 481 -19.89 -28.31 -17.80
C ALA A 481 -18.43 -28.22 -18.27
N SER A 482 -18.11 -27.34 -19.22
CA SER A 482 -16.73 -27.10 -19.66
C SER A 482 -15.88 -26.57 -18.51
N VAL A 483 -16.36 -25.59 -17.73
CA VAL A 483 -15.59 -25.00 -16.63
C VAL A 483 -15.34 -26.02 -15.53
N LEU A 484 -16.37 -26.78 -15.14
CA LEU A 484 -16.27 -27.80 -14.09
C LEU A 484 -15.36 -28.98 -14.48
N SER A 485 -15.23 -29.26 -15.78
CA SER A 485 -14.39 -30.36 -16.30
C SER A 485 -13.02 -29.89 -16.81
N ALA A 486 -12.78 -28.57 -16.89
CA ALA A 486 -11.59 -27.99 -17.51
C ALA A 486 -10.27 -28.51 -16.94
N ASN A 487 -10.22 -28.76 -15.63
CA ASN A 487 -9.00 -29.23 -14.95
C ASN A 487 -8.91 -30.77 -14.89
N LYS A 488 -9.97 -31.48 -15.29
CA LYS A 488 -10.06 -32.95 -15.21
C LYS A 488 -9.87 -33.63 -16.56
N LEU A 489 -10.18 -32.95 -17.65
CA LEU A 489 -10.10 -33.49 -19.00
C LEU A 489 -8.84 -32.98 -19.70
N CYS A 490 -8.20 -33.88 -20.45
CA CYS A 490 -7.09 -33.55 -21.33
C CYS A 490 -7.55 -32.53 -22.40
N ARG A 491 -6.86 -31.39 -22.49
CA ARG A 491 -7.25 -30.25 -23.35
C ARG A 491 -7.33 -30.67 -24.81
N ARG A 492 -6.29 -31.36 -25.28
CA ARG A 492 -6.15 -31.77 -26.68
C ARG A 492 -7.21 -32.79 -27.07
N THR A 493 -7.43 -33.80 -26.23
CA THR A 493 -8.44 -34.84 -26.48
C THR A 493 -9.85 -34.25 -26.50
N ASN A 494 -10.16 -33.35 -25.55
CA ASN A 494 -11.47 -32.71 -25.52
C ASN A 494 -11.72 -31.86 -26.78
N LEU A 495 -10.76 -31.04 -27.19
CA LEU A 495 -10.83 -30.26 -28.43
C LEU A 495 -11.00 -31.14 -29.68
N MET A 496 -10.29 -32.28 -29.78
CA MET A 496 -10.45 -33.22 -30.90
C MET A 496 -11.86 -33.82 -30.96
N ILE A 497 -12.38 -34.29 -29.83
CA ILE A 497 -13.70 -34.95 -29.76
C ILE A 497 -14.80 -33.95 -30.09
N SER A 498 -14.79 -32.79 -29.44
CA SER A 498 -15.79 -31.75 -29.63
C SER A 498 -15.78 -31.18 -31.05
N THR A 499 -14.61 -30.96 -31.65
CA THR A 499 -14.48 -30.51 -33.05
C THR A 499 -14.98 -31.59 -34.03
N ALA A 500 -14.71 -32.87 -33.77
CA ALA A 500 -15.23 -33.97 -34.58
C ALA A 500 -16.77 -34.09 -34.50
N LEU A 501 -17.35 -33.90 -33.31
CA LEU A 501 -18.80 -33.89 -33.12
C LEU A 501 -19.47 -32.76 -33.90
N VAL A 502 -18.90 -31.55 -33.84
CA VAL A 502 -19.35 -30.40 -34.63
C VAL A 502 -19.27 -30.72 -36.12
N PHE A 503 -18.15 -31.29 -36.59
CA PHE A 503 -17.96 -31.66 -37.99
C PHE A 503 -19.00 -32.66 -38.51
N ILE A 504 -19.24 -33.74 -37.75
CA ILE A 504 -20.26 -34.74 -38.10
C ILE A 504 -21.64 -34.10 -38.17
N ALA A 505 -21.97 -33.22 -37.23
CA ALA A 505 -23.26 -32.53 -37.21
C ALA A 505 -23.48 -31.67 -38.44
N PHE A 506 -22.47 -30.91 -38.86
CA PHE A 506 -22.52 -30.09 -40.06
C PHE A 506 -22.69 -30.91 -41.34
N ILE A 507 -22.10 -32.10 -41.45
CA ILE A 507 -22.32 -33.00 -42.59
C ILE A 507 -23.79 -33.44 -42.67
N VAL A 508 -24.39 -33.81 -41.53
CA VAL A 508 -25.79 -34.24 -41.48
C VAL A 508 -26.73 -33.10 -41.82
N ILE A 509 -26.53 -31.93 -41.20
CA ILE A 509 -27.33 -30.72 -41.47
C ILE A 509 -27.20 -30.31 -42.94
N GLY A 510 -25.98 -30.29 -43.48
CA GLY A 510 -25.71 -29.95 -44.87
C GLY A 510 -26.36 -30.94 -45.85
N GLY A 511 -26.28 -32.24 -45.57
CA GLY A 511 -26.90 -33.29 -46.39
C GLY A 511 -28.42 -33.19 -46.45
N VAL A 512 -29.07 -33.05 -45.29
CA VAL A 512 -30.53 -32.90 -45.20
C VAL A 512 -31.00 -31.55 -45.77
N GLY A 513 -30.20 -30.50 -45.59
CA GLY A 513 -30.47 -29.14 -46.07
C GLY A 513 -30.41 -28.97 -47.60
N THR A 514 -29.95 -29.97 -48.36
CA THR A 514 -29.96 -29.91 -49.84
C THR A 514 -31.34 -30.08 -50.46
N GLN A 515 -32.36 -30.43 -49.67
CA GLN A 515 -33.73 -30.63 -50.14
C GLN A 515 -34.41 -29.30 -50.48
N LYS A 516 -35.05 -29.20 -51.66
CA LYS A 516 -35.77 -27.98 -52.08
C LYS A 516 -36.99 -27.64 -51.20
N VAL A 517 -37.60 -28.65 -50.59
CA VAL A 517 -38.71 -28.50 -49.63
C VAL A 517 -38.43 -29.45 -48.48
N LEU A 518 -38.31 -28.89 -47.26
CA LEU A 518 -38.02 -29.68 -46.06
C LEU A 518 -39.31 -30.33 -45.54
N ASN A 519 -39.29 -31.65 -45.41
CA ASN A 519 -40.37 -32.37 -44.72
C ASN A 519 -40.24 -32.19 -43.20
N THR A 520 -41.33 -32.36 -42.44
CA THR A 520 -41.33 -32.18 -40.97
C THR A 520 -40.26 -33.03 -40.27
N GLY A 521 -40.03 -34.27 -40.74
CA GLY A 521 -38.97 -35.14 -40.24
C GLY A 521 -37.55 -34.60 -40.51
N SER A 522 -37.31 -34.07 -41.71
CA SER A 522 -36.02 -33.44 -42.08
C SER A 522 -35.72 -32.22 -41.19
N SER A 523 -36.74 -31.40 -40.90
CA SER A 523 -36.60 -30.23 -40.02
C SER A 523 -36.26 -30.62 -38.58
N TYR A 524 -36.86 -31.68 -38.02
CA TYR A 524 -36.50 -32.17 -36.69
C TYR A 524 -35.04 -32.64 -36.63
N ILE A 525 -34.55 -33.33 -37.67
CA ILE A 525 -33.15 -33.77 -37.74
C ILE A 525 -32.21 -32.55 -37.72
N ILE A 526 -32.50 -31.53 -38.52
CA ILE A 526 -31.68 -30.30 -38.54
C ILE A 526 -31.63 -29.65 -37.15
N VAL A 527 -32.77 -29.55 -36.45
CA VAL A 527 -32.85 -28.93 -35.11
C VAL A 527 -32.04 -29.73 -34.07
N VAL A 528 -32.19 -31.06 -34.04
CA VAL A 528 -31.45 -31.91 -33.07
C VAL A 528 -29.94 -31.79 -33.27
N PHE A 529 -29.48 -31.87 -34.52
CA PHE A 529 -28.06 -31.73 -34.81
C PHE A 529 -27.54 -30.30 -34.59
N SER A 530 -28.38 -29.27 -34.72
CA SER A 530 -28.04 -27.89 -34.36
C SER A 530 -27.80 -27.73 -32.85
N TYR A 531 -28.62 -28.36 -32.01
CA TYR A 531 -28.38 -28.38 -30.56
C TYR A 531 -27.11 -29.15 -30.18
N MET A 532 -26.78 -30.21 -30.92
CA MET A 532 -25.51 -30.93 -30.74
C MET A 532 -24.31 -30.03 -31.08
N VAL A 533 -24.37 -29.24 -32.16
CA VAL A 533 -23.33 -28.25 -32.49
C VAL A 533 -23.17 -27.24 -31.36
N ILE A 534 -24.28 -26.66 -30.87
CA ILE A 534 -24.24 -25.68 -29.78
C ILE A 534 -23.59 -26.26 -28.53
N CYS A 535 -24.00 -27.47 -28.11
CA CYS A 535 -23.44 -28.09 -26.91
C CYS A 535 -21.95 -28.44 -27.09
N ALA A 536 -21.59 -29.10 -28.19
CA ALA A 536 -20.21 -29.51 -28.45
C ALA A 536 -19.27 -28.30 -28.58
N PHE A 537 -19.72 -27.23 -29.24
CA PHE A 537 -18.95 -26.00 -29.39
C PHE A 537 -18.72 -25.30 -28.05
N ASN A 538 -19.77 -25.09 -27.25
CA ASN A 538 -19.68 -24.42 -25.96
C ASN A 538 -18.97 -25.26 -24.88
N PHE A 539 -18.92 -26.58 -25.05
CA PHE A 539 -18.16 -27.46 -24.17
C PHE A 539 -16.66 -27.50 -24.50
N GLY A 540 -16.29 -27.37 -25.80
CA GLY A 540 -14.92 -27.54 -26.26
C GLY A 540 -14.36 -26.29 -26.94
N PRO A 541 -14.49 -26.14 -28.27
CA PRO A 541 -13.84 -25.08 -29.04
C PRO A 541 -14.08 -23.66 -28.52
N GLY A 542 -15.25 -23.37 -27.96
CA GLY A 542 -15.59 -22.05 -27.40
C GLY A 542 -14.64 -21.64 -26.27
N PRO A 543 -14.67 -22.29 -25.11
CA PRO A 543 -13.82 -21.93 -23.96
C PRO A 543 -12.38 -22.43 -24.08
N LEU A 544 -12.15 -23.63 -24.63
CA LEU A 544 -10.82 -24.27 -24.61
C LEU A 544 -9.83 -23.62 -25.57
N ALA A 545 -10.29 -23.02 -26.67
CA ALA A 545 -9.38 -22.32 -27.59
C ALA A 545 -8.65 -21.15 -26.89
N TYR A 546 -9.35 -20.36 -26.08
CA TYR A 546 -8.73 -19.29 -25.29
C TYR A 546 -7.81 -19.81 -24.20
N ALA A 547 -8.24 -20.86 -23.50
CA ALA A 547 -7.45 -21.47 -22.44
C ALA A 547 -6.11 -21.98 -22.99
N VAL A 548 -6.13 -22.73 -24.09
CA VAL A 548 -4.92 -23.23 -24.74
C VAL A 548 -4.06 -22.09 -25.26
N SER A 549 -4.62 -21.08 -25.93
CA SER A 549 -3.85 -19.91 -26.40
C SER A 549 -3.15 -19.17 -25.26
N ARG A 550 -3.79 -19.07 -24.10
CA ARG A 550 -3.20 -18.46 -22.91
C ARG A 550 -2.10 -19.32 -22.30
N GLU A 551 -2.30 -20.63 -22.26
CA GLU A 551 -1.36 -21.62 -21.69
C GLU A 551 -0.10 -21.77 -22.55
N ILE A 552 -0.18 -21.65 -23.89
CA ILE A 552 1.01 -21.75 -24.77
C ILE A 552 1.77 -20.42 -24.92
N SER A 553 1.18 -19.30 -24.53
CA SER A 553 1.81 -17.97 -24.57
C SER A 553 2.76 -17.77 -23.38
N VAL A 554 3.76 -18.62 -23.23
CA VAL A 554 4.75 -18.59 -22.13
C VAL A 554 6.02 -17.84 -22.51
N GLY A 555 6.64 -17.18 -21.53
CA GLY A 555 7.90 -16.46 -21.67
C GLY A 555 7.77 -14.94 -21.65
N VAL A 556 8.89 -14.26 -21.91
CA VAL A 556 9.07 -12.80 -21.80
C VAL A 556 8.17 -11.97 -22.72
N ASN A 557 7.70 -12.56 -23.83
CA ASN A 557 6.80 -11.91 -24.79
C ASN A 557 5.33 -12.31 -24.64
N GLN A 558 4.96 -13.00 -23.56
CA GLN A 558 3.60 -13.45 -23.28
C GLN A 558 2.54 -12.35 -23.50
N ASN A 559 2.72 -11.18 -22.88
CA ASN A 559 1.72 -10.12 -22.93
C ASN A 559 1.50 -9.62 -24.37
N LYS A 560 2.59 -9.52 -25.15
CA LYS A 560 2.53 -9.10 -26.56
C LYS A 560 1.82 -10.14 -27.42
N ILE A 561 2.10 -11.44 -27.23
CA ILE A 561 1.40 -12.53 -27.93
C ILE A 561 -0.10 -12.43 -27.67
N ILE A 562 -0.51 -12.29 -26.41
CA ILE A 562 -1.93 -12.19 -26.05
C ILE A 562 -2.58 -10.93 -26.63
N SER A 563 -1.86 -9.80 -26.67
CA SER A 563 -2.35 -8.59 -27.36
C SER A 563 -2.64 -8.84 -28.84
N VAL A 564 -1.75 -9.55 -29.54
CA VAL A 564 -1.95 -9.90 -30.96
C VAL A 564 -3.10 -10.90 -31.14
N VAL A 565 -3.24 -11.88 -30.24
CA VAL A 565 -4.39 -12.81 -30.25
C VAL A 565 -5.71 -12.04 -30.15
N MET A 566 -5.83 -11.10 -29.21
CA MET A 566 -7.04 -10.29 -29.06
C MET A 566 -7.28 -9.38 -30.27
N ALA A 567 -6.22 -8.80 -30.87
CA ALA A 567 -6.35 -8.00 -32.08
C ALA A 567 -6.78 -8.84 -33.30
N SER A 568 -6.26 -10.06 -33.44
CA SER A 568 -6.60 -10.97 -34.55
C SER A 568 -8.08 -11.35 -34.54
N LEU A 569 -8.68 -11.50 -33.36
CA LEU A 569 -10.11 -11.77 -33.21
C LEU A 569 -11.00 -10.68 -33.81
N TYR A 570 -10.70 -9.40 -33.53
CA TYR A 570 -11.45 -8.28 -34.08
C TYR A 570 -11.39 -8.23 -35.61
N PHE A 571 -10.27 -8.64 -36.20
CA PHE A 571 -10.11 -8.73 -37.65
C PHE A 571 -11.05 -9.79 -38.26
N PHE A 572 -11.16 -10.97 -37.65
CA PHE A 572 -12.04 -12.04 -38.12
C PHE A 572 -13.52 -11.78 -37.81
N LEU A 573 -13.85 -11.07 -36.71
CA LEU A 573 -15.21 -10.66 -36.38
C LEU A 573 -15.76 -9.59 -37.35
N SER A 574 -14.90 -8.73 -37.90
CA SER A 574 -15.30 -7.63 -38.81
C SER A 574 -15.43 -8.04 -40.28
N HIS A 575 -14.82 -9.15 -40.69
CA HIS A 575 -14.83 -9.64 -42.07
C HIS A 575 -15.53 -11.00 -42.18
N ALA A 576 -16.86 -10.99 -42.09
CA ALA A 576 -17.74 -12.16 -42.26
C ALA A 576 -17.74 -12.77 -43.69
N TRP A 577 -16.70 -12.56 -44.51
CA TRP A 577 -16.73 -12.83 -45.96
C TRP A 577 -15.47 -13.47 -46.54
N LEU A 578 -14.76 -14.34 -45.79
CA LEU A 578 -13.68 -15.13 -46.41
C LEU A 578 -14.18 -16.26 -47.34
N GLY A 579 -15.49 -16.38 -47.57
CA GLY A 579 -16.04 -17.30 -48.58
C GLY A 579 -15.81 -18.80 -48.27
N LEU A 580 -15.19 -19.12 -47.13
CA LEU A 580 -15.03 -20.47 -46.62
C LEU A 580 -16.40 -20.96 -46.16
N ARG A 581 -17.07 -21.71 -47.04
CA ARG A 581 -18.31 -22.41 -46.71
C ARG A 581 -18.00 -23.43 -45.61
N GLY A 582 -18.91 -23.61 -44.63
CA GLY A 582 -18.69 -24.32 -43.36
C GLY A 582 -17.91 -25.65 -43.36
N ARG A 583 -17.77 -26.35 -44.50
CA ARG A 583 -16.86 -27.50 -44.64
C ARG A 583 -15.38 -27.13 -44.52
N ASP A 584 -14.95 -26.06 -45.19
CA ASP A 584 -13.53 -25.69 -45.29
C ASP A 584 -13.02 -25.11 -43.95
N ALA A 585 -13.94 -24.48 -43.21
CA ALA A 585 -13.78 -24.00 -41.84
C ALA A 585 -13.45 -25.08 -40.80
N LEU A 586 -14.12 -26.24 -40.91
CA LEU A 586 -13.97 -27.33 -39.94
C LEU A 586 -12.72 -28.15 -40.22
N ILE A 587 -12.30 -28.26 -41.48
CA ILE A 587 -11.01 -28.85 -41.86
C ILE A 587 -9.87 -28.01 -41.29
N PHE A 588 -9.98 -26.68 -41.36
CA PHE A 588 -9.00 -25.76 -40.74
C PHE A 588 -8.91 -25.98 -39.23
N SER A 589 -10.06 -26.04 -38.55
CA SER A 589 -10.13 -26.20 -37.09
C SER A 589 -9.59 -27.57 -36.64
N GLY A 590 -9.94 -28.66 -37.33
CA GLY A 590 -9.38 -29.98 -37.05
C GLY A 590 -7.88 -30.06 -37.32
N THR A 591 -7.39 -29.36 -38.35
CA THR A 591 -5.95 -29.27 -38.67
C THR A 591 -5.19 -28.53 -37.57
N TRP A 592 -5.74 -27.41 -37.07
CA TRP A 592 -5.16 -26.69 -35.93
C TRP A 592 -5.07 -27.58 -34.69
N VAL A 593 -6.17 -28.22 -34.26
CA VAL A 593 -6.15 -29.09 -33.08
C VAL A 593 -5.15 -30.24 -33.26
N TYR A 594 -5.04 -30.80 -34.47
CA TYR A 594 -4.16 -31.94 -34.70
C TYR A 594 -2.67 -31.58 -34.67
N PHE A 595 -2.27 -30.48 -35.33
CA PHE A 595 -0.87 -30.10 -35.54
C PHE A 595 -0.34 -29.05 -34.55
N CYS A 596 -1.20 -28.17 -34.04
CA CYS A 596 -0.77 -26.97 -33.31
C CYS A 596 -1.08 -27.04 -31.80
N VAL A 597 -1.93 -27.98 -31.38
CA VAL A 597 -2.32 -28.12 -29.97
C VAL A 597 -1.58 -29.29 -29.33
N GLY A 598 -0.70 -28.95 -28.39
CA GLY A 598 -0.10 -29.90 -27.45
C GLY A 598 -0.97 -30.10 -26.21
N GLU A 599 -0.65 -31.11 -25.39
CA GLU A 599 -1.34 -31.30 -24.11
C GLU A 599 -0.71 -30.41 -23.02
N THR A 600 -1.50 -29.46 -22.53
CA THR A 600 -1.10 -28.46 -21.53
C THR A 600 -1.69 -28.73 -20.14
N GLN A 601 -2.69 -29.61 -20.02
CA GLN A 601 -3.31 -29.93 -18.73
C GLN A 601 -2.26 -30.51 -17.77
N GLY A 602 -2.10 -29.87 -16.60
CA GLY A 602 -1.20 -30.33 -15.56
C GLY A 602 0.29 -30.05 -15.81
N ARG A 603 0.62 -29.22 -16.81
CA ARG A 603 1.99 -28.78 -17.09
C ARG A 603 2.27 -27.38 -16.55
N THR A 604 3.47 -27.17 -16.06
CA THR A 604 3.97 -25.85 -15.62
C THR A 604 4.32 -24.97 -16.83
N ASN A 605 4.34 -23.65 -16.63
CA ASN A 605 4.76 -22.71 -17.68
C ASN A 605 6.21 -22.97 -18.15
N HIS A 606 7.06 -23.46 -17.24
CA HIS A 606 8.44 -23.83 -17.54
C HIS A 606 8.51 -25.05 -18.49
N GLU A 607 7.77 -26.13 -18.17
CA GLU A 607 7.68 -27.30 -19.04
C GLU A 607 7.11 -26.96 -20.43
N ILE A 608 6.10 -26.08 -20.49
CA ILE A 608 5.55 -25.62 -21.77
C ILE A 608 6.61 -24.87 -22.58
N SER A 609 7.42 -24.03 -21.93
CA SER A 609 8.51 -23.31 -22.60
C SER A 609 9.56 -24.28 -23.14
N LEU A 610 9.92 -25.31 -22.36
CA LEU A 610 10.86 -26.35 -22.74
C LEU A 610 10.40 -27.14 -23.97
N PHE A 611 9.11 -27.45 -24.09
CA PHE A 611 8.59 -28.12 -25.29
C PHE A 611 8.86 -27.33 -26.58
N PHE A 612 8.81 -26.00 -26.50
CA PHE A 612 9.11 -25.14 -27.64
C PHE A 612 10.61 -25.02 -27.89
N SER A 613 11.43 -24.84 -26.85
CA SER A 613 12.89 -24.68 -27.01
C SER A 613 13.58 -25.96 -27.46
N GLU A 614 13.12 -27.13 -26.98
CA GLU A 614 13.66 -28.44 -27.37
C GLU A 614 13.03 -28.98 -28.67
N GLY A 615 12.09 -28.25 -29.27
CA GLY A 615 11.46 -28.64 -30.53
C GLY A 615 10.62 -29.92 -30.44
N VAL A 616 10.07 -30.22 -29.26
CA VAL A 616 9.26 -31.42 -29.04
C VAL A 616 7.95 -31.31 -29.83
N PRO A 617 7.61 -32.29 -30.70
CA PRO A 617 6.35 -32.27 -31.44
C PRO A 617 5.15 -32.25 -30.49
N GLU A 618 4.15 -31.41 -30.80
CA GLU A 618 2.94 -31.15 -30.01
C GLU A 618 2.21 -32.45 -29.62
N ARG A 619 2.23 -33.43 -30.53
CA ARG A 619 1.62 -34.75 -30.36
C ARG A 619 2.27 -35.60 -29.25
N LYS A 620 3.51 -35.27 -28.87
CA LYS A 620 4.29 -36.00 -27.85
C LYS A 620 4.27 -35.32 -26.48
N TRP A 621 3.73 -34.11 -26.34
CA TRP A 621 3.77 -33.35 -25.08
C TRP A 621 3.16 -34.11 -23.90
N ARG A 622 2.14 -34.93 -24.16
CA ARG A 622 1.52 -35.76 -23.11
C ARG A 622 2.47 -36.81 -22.54
N THR A 623 3.29 -37.45 -23.38
CA THR A 623 4.13 -38.59 -22.99
C THR A 623 5.59 -38.23 -22.77
N HIS A 624 5.98 -36.98 -23.07
CA HIS A 624 7.34 -36.51 -22.94
C HIS A 624 7.64 -36.12 -21.49
N VAL A 625 8.81 -36.52 -20.99
CA VAL A 625 9.28 -36.28 -19.62
C VAL A 625 10.68 -35.68 -19.72
N PHE A 626 10.89 -34.56 -19.04
CA PHE A 626 12.18 -33.88 -18.97
C PHE A 626 13.03 -34.52 -17.87
N THR A 627 14.06 -35.27 -18.24
CA THR A 627 14.92 -36.01 -17.30
C THR A 627 15.77 -35.11 -16.40
N HIS A 628 16.06 -33.87 -16.83
CA HIS A 628 16.84 -32.89 -16.06
C HIS A 628 16.01 -32.20 -14.96
N LEU A 629 14.68 -32.24 -15.02
CA LEU A 629 13.82 -31.71 -13.95
C LEU A 629 13.64 -32.71 -12.79
N GLN A 630 13.90 -34.00 -13.02
CA GLN A 630 13.77 -35.05 -12.00
C GLN A 630 14.94 -35.09 -11.01
N SER A 631 16.10 -34.52 -11.35
CA SER A 631 17.23 -34.44 -10.41
C SER A 631 17.03 -33.41 -9.30
N ASP A 632 16.25 -32.36 -9.57
CA ASP A 632 16.01 -31.26 -8.62
C ASP A 632 14.85 -31.54 -7.65
N GLU A 633 13.85 -32.34 -8.04
CA GLU A 633 12.71 -32.69 -7.16
C GLU A 633 13.13 -33.50 -5.91
N SER A 634 14.33 -34.11 -5.89
CA SER A 634 14.84 -34.80 -4.69
C SER A 634 15.39 -33.85 -3.60
N ARG A 635 15.44 -32.53 -3.86
CA ARG A 635 15.96 -31.53 -2.91
C ARG A 635 14.92 -30.52 -2.40
N ASP A 636 13.78 -30.35 -3.06
CA ASP A 636 12.88 -29.20 -2.85
C ASP A 636 11.47 -29.53 -2.32
N GLU A 637 11.32 -30.49 -1.42
CA GLU A 637 10.00 -30.84 -0.86
C GLU A 637 9.45 -29.86 0.22
N LYS A 638 9.97 -28.61 0.31
CA LYS A 638 9.48 -27.59 1.28
C LYS A 638 9.48 -26.14 0.78
N ALA A 639 8.89 -25.86 -0.37
CA ALA A 639 8.53 -24.48 -0.71
C ALA A 639 7.28 -24.40 -1.61
N THR A 640 6.11 -24.25 -1.00
CA THR A 640 4.91 -23.77 -1.71
C THR A 640 4.97 -22.26 -1.84
N VAL A 641 5.11 -21.75 -3.06
CA VAL A 641 4.94 -20.33 -3.40
C VAL A 641 3.83 -20.20 -4.44
N GLU A 642 2.72 -19.58 -4.03
CA GLU A 642 1.66 -19.14 -4.93
C GLU A 642 2.12 -17.85 -5.64
N GLY A 643 2.11 -17.89 -6.97
CA GLY A 643 2.50 -16.75 -7.80
C GLY A 643 1.41 -15.70 -7.91
N ASN A 644 1.81 -14.42 -7.90
CA ASN A 644 1.01 -13.36 -8.48
C ASN A 644 1.87 -12.34 -9.22
N LYS A 645 1.36 -11.87 -10.36
CA LYS A 645 2.03 -10.98 -11.31
C LYS A 645 1.74 -9.50 -11.02
N GLY A 646 2.73 -8.64 -11.27
CA GLY A 646 2.52 -7.21 -11.51
C GLY A 646 3.79 -6.40 -11.30
N THR A 647 4.27 -5.72 -12.35
CA THR A 647 5.42 -4.81 -12.32
C THR A 647 5.24 -3.68 -11.31
N ALA A 648 5.93 -3.81 -10.20
CA ALA A 648 6.48 -2.80 -9.32
C ALA A 648 7.78 -3.44 -8.80
N VAL A 649 8.85 -2.67 -8.57
CA VAL A 649 10.00 -3.19 -7.81
C VAL A 649 9.50 -3.41 -6.39
N ASN A 650 8.90 -4.58 -6.14
CA ASN A 650 8.51 -5.02 -4.82
C ASN A 650 9.77 -5.50 -4.14
N ILE A 651 10.41 -4.62 -3.38
CA ILE A 651 11.37 -5.07 -2.38
C ILE A 651 10.54 -5.72 -1.27
N GLU A 652 10.27 -7.02 -1.41
CA GLU A 652 9.76 -7.84 -0.33
C GLU A 652 10.96 -8.37 0.45
N TYR A 653 11.35 -7.63 1.48
CA TYR A 653 12.44 -8.04 2.37
C TYR A 653 11.85 -8.42 3.72
N ARG A 654 12.10 -9.67 4.13
CA ARG A 654 11.77 -10.19 5.45
C ARG A 654 13.08 -10.48 6.17
N ALA A 655 13.53 -9.55 7.00
CA ALA A 655 14.68 -9.77 7.87
C ALA A 655 14.25 -10.68 9.02
N GLY A 656 14.89 -11.85 9.14
CA GLY A 656 14.84 -12.68 10.35
C GLY A 656 15.68 -12.08 11.49
N LYS A 657 15.97 -12.89 12.52
CA LYS A 657 16.90 -12.52 13.59
C LYS A 657 18.25 -12.08 13.02
N GLN A 658 18.80 -11.01 13.61
CA GLN A 658 20.06 -10.35 13.26
C GLN A 658 21.20 -11.31 12.88
N ALA A 659 21.75 -11.11 11.68
CA ALA A 659 22.84 -11.85 11.04
C ALA A 659 24.18 -11.76 11.77
#